data_AF-A0AAN7PZ15-F1
#
_entry.id   AF-A0AAN7PZ15-F1
#
_cell.length_a   1.000
_cell.length_b   1.000
_cell.length_c   1.000
_cell.angle_alpha   90.00
_cell.angle_beta   90.00
_cell.angle_gamma   90.00
#
_symmetry.space_group_name_H-M   'P 1'
#
loop_
_entity.id
_entity.type
_entity.pdbx_description
1 polymer ?
#
loop_
_entity_poly.entity_id
_entity_poly.type
_entity_poly.pdbx_seq_one_letter_code
_entity_poly.pdbx_strand_id
1 'polypeptide(L)'
;MDPALQEILKRMGWTTGMHLPVANKENKALQEEVEALMIRKARATQYYKTEENRYNAFVKHAKYVDEQSNENQQLITNYHNHLETQEHAFLLKQSEKQGVQQELRQEQKRLEEINERLDIRKADLERGYSKVEKKKLETNWDNEALKSWEEALKKRDEDTELLKKFTKQDEKKAKDLEMKRQNLKAEITARGATLSKVIGDVTNYELVIERIALLKQWKDAVDTLKRRDLNMKQVTKEIDCINLLISNERDNLEEQSTFLQNQIKNNKELEQQIHELNFICCKMRQDLNDVIQWSLTLSGELSSLKRNLLSSARCLEKERANGKNLTRDIGEREIQLKRVQLELDRLKQKLADVKTSSSSASERANQMESIINDEQKETKILEQDVARIQGVYYRTQQVLAEVKNTTKTKEMEITGTDLTMIALKKKIISLNDELIKQKELNYNLDFEINEMECRLNRIEKTTVDDDVQVLLDKIAELEKQFADENELKGMIQKQIVNIEDEMRRLTAAIESDNTQMETLKNKLQNEVLACEDGIKQTKEAKQRLQHKQVSENVLRLRVNQLENVMKREEISIYSMQKFRLELETAMRERQIEINTNKDILIVKRRNLDEEKCRLKKDIGQRQGKIHQLQQRFHIAQTTLGKDEDGQPLSITHFKLKNAQEKQLLQEEGDMWDQKIKKFEKEIVAMENTLKIVNLSNVTYRQSLSAVEESDQECQDKKELEAEISAINSVIRTKKQELAFKKNHLKELNQTLIACDDDKMEAFQLQGVYEVELGDLKRHESGHVEKLNRADRHLQTCMKNLDMQITEKYHKNILIRQLQEANSSALQQLSETSTRFHETTPHITRYTYEQNLELPGPKLQFLTSSSSCSTRSSEYYVELKPSVATVLYEFSTSPRAGNRSATKKSPKGKIKGKR
;
A
#
# COMPACT_ATOMS: atom_id res chain seq x y z
N MET A 1 93.94 -14.15 58.84
CA MET A 1 93.26 -15.46 58.75
C MET A 1 94.32 -16.51 58.96
N ASP A 2 94.10 -17.48 59.85
CA ASP A 2 94.92 -18.70 59.88
C ASP A 2 94.27 -19.70 58.90
N PRO A 3 94.90 -20.00 57.73
CA PRO A 3 94.26 -20.79 56.68
C PRO A 3 93.94 -22.22 57.12
N ALA A 4 94.70 -22.78 58.07
CA ALA A 4 94.44 -24.11 58.62
C ALA A 4 93.08 -24.19 59.33
N LEU A 5 92.70 -23.15 60.07
CA LEU A 5 91.42 -23.10 60.79
C LEU A 5 90.24 -23.00 59.83
N GLN A 6 90.38 -22.23 58.75
CA GLN A 6 89.32 -22.05 57.74
C GLN A 6 89.04 -23.34 56.95
N GLU A 7 90.07 -24.15 56.65
CA GLU A 7 89.87 -25.43 55.98
C GLU A 7 89.23 -26.48 56.90
N ILE A 8 89.57 -26.50 58.19
CA ILE A 8 88.90 -27.36 59.19
C ILE A 8 87.40 -27.01 59.27
N LEU A 9 87.05 -25.72 59.36
CA LEU A 9 85.65 -25.27 59.40
C LEU A 9 84.88 -25.64 58.12
N LYS A 10 85.55 -25.61 56.95
CA LYS A 10 84.98 -26.02 55.66
C LYS A 10 84.72 -27.53 55.59
N ARG A 11 85.62 -28.37 56.13
CA ARG A 11 85.40 -29.82 56.25
C ARG A 11 84.29 -30.20 57.23
N MET A 12 84.02 -29.35 58.23
CA MET A 12 82.92 -29.52 59.19
C MET A 12 81.57 -28.97 58.68
N GLY A 13 81.52 -28.44 57.46
CA GLY A 13 80.29 -27.93 56.83
C GLY A 13 79.85 -26.53 57.27
N TRP A 14 80.62 -25.82 58.09
CA TRP A 14 80.24 -24.53 58.69
C TRP A 14 80.58 -23.29 57.82
N THR A 15 80.73 -23.48 56.51
CA THR A 15 81.12 -22.41 55.57
C THR A 15 80.18 -22.26 54.36
N THR A 16 79.10 -23.06 54.28
CA THR A 16 78.14 -23.02 53.18
C THR A 16 76.72 -23.19 53.72
N GLY A 17 75.91 -22.13 53.63
CA GLY A 17 74.53 -22.10 54.13
C GLY A 17 74.42 -21.69 55.61
N MET A 18 73.27 -21.98 56.23
CA MET A 18 72.97 -21.62 57.63
C MET A 18 73.51 -22.61 58.68
N HIS A 19 74.31 -23.61 58.31
CA HIS A 19 74.88 -24.58 59.26
C HIS A 19 75.94 -23.93 60.16
N LEU A 20 75.53 -23.57 61.38
CA LEU A 20 76.40 -23.04 62.43
C LEU A 20 76.75 -24.12 63.47
N PRO A 21 77.86 -23.96 64.21
CA PRO A 21 78.09 -24.67 65.47
C PRO A 21 77.11 -24.17 66.54
N VAL A 22 75.96 -24.82 66.65
CA VAL A 22 74.90 -24.47 67.59
C VAL A 22 75.02 -25.26 68.90
N ALA A 23 75.20 -24.56 70.03
CA ALA A 23 75.36 -25.18 71.35
C ALA A 23 74.05 -25.61 72.03
N ASN A 24 72.88 -25.11 71.59
CA ASN A 24 71.56 -25.39 72.19
C ASN A 24 70.63 -26.12 71.21
N LYS A 25 69.86 -27.10 71.69
CA LYS A 25 68.96 -27.94 70.87
C LYS A 25 67.85 -27.14 70.20
N GLU A 26 67.32 -26.12 70.87
CA GLU A 26 66.24 -25.27 70.37
C GLU A 26 66.65 -24.53 69.08
N ASN A 27 67.83 -23.94 69.08
CA ASN A 27 68.38 -23.22 67.93
C ASN A 27 68.66 -24.16 66.73
N LYS A 28 68.93 -25.45 66.97
CA LYS A 28 69.07 -26.43 65.89
C LYS A 28 67.70 -26.77 65.26
N ALA A 29 66.67 -26.95 66.08
CA ALA A 29 65.31 -27.18 65.59
C ALA A 29 64.80 -25.98 64.75
N LEU A 30 65.10 -24.75 65.18
CA LEU A 30 64.79 -23.54 64.42
C LEU A 30 65.53 -23.49 63.06
N GLN A 31 66.77 -23.97 62.98
CA GLN A 31 67.47 -24.06 61.69
C GLN A 31 66.79 -25.06 60.74
N GLU A 32 66.46 -26.26 61.23
CA GLU A 32 65.76 -27.30 60.46
C GLU A 32 64.37 -26.81 59.99
N GLU A 33 63.65 -26.05 60.82
CA GLU A 33 62.39 -25.39 60.46
C GLU A 33 62.57 -24.31 59.36
N VAL A 34 63.57 -23.45 59.49
CA VAL A 34 63.89 -22.40 58.49
C VAL A 34 64.26 -23.01 57.14
N GLU A 35 65.03 -24.10 57.11
CA GLU A 35 65.34 -24.84 55.88
C GLU A 35 64.08 -25.44 55.23
N ALA A 36 63.21 -26.08 56.03
CA ALA A 36 61.94 -26.60 55.55
C ALA A 36 61.02 -25.49 55.00
N LEU A 37 60.97 -24.32 55.65
CA LEU A 37 60.23 -23.15 55.19
C LEU A 37 60.82 -22.54 53.91
N MET A 38 62.15 -22.52 53.75
CA MET A 38 62.78 -22.07 52.50
C MET A 38 62.43 -23.00 51.32
N ILE A 39 62.48 -24.32 51.51
CA ILE A 39 62.06 -25.29 50.47
C ILE A 39 60.57 -25.13 50.16
N ARG A 40 59.72 -24.92 51.16
CA ARG A 40 58.28 -24.66 50.97
C ARG A 40 58.03 -23.36 50.20
N LYS A 41 58.76 -22.29 50.51
CA LYS A 41 58.71 -21.00 49.79
C LYS A 41 59.12 -21.17 48.33
N ALA A 42 60.21 -21.89 48.05
CA ALA A 42 60.66 -22.15 46.68
C ALA A 42 59.61 -22.92 45.87
N ARG A 43 59.05 -24.01 46.40
CA ARG A 43 57.96 -24.77 45.76
C ARG A 43 56.70 -23.93 45.53
N ALA A 44 56.29 -23.14 46.52
CA ALA A 44 55.13 -22.25 46.39
C ALA A 44 55.36 -21.16 45.33
N THR A 45 56.57 -20.60 45.25
CA THR A 45 56.94 -19.59 44.24
C THR A 45 56.95 -20.19 42.83
N GLN A 46 57.47 -21.40 42.67
CA GLN A 46 57.42 -22.11 41.38
C GLN A 46 55.97 -22.41 40.98
N TYR A 47 55.15 -22.94 41.90
CA TYR A 47 53.73 -23.22 41.65
C TYR A 47 52.98 -21.95 41.23
N TYR A 48 53.18 -20.85 41.95
CA TYR A 48 52.61 -19.53 41.61
C TYR A 48 52.99 -19.09 40.19
N LYS A 49 54.27 -19.17 39.80
CA LYS A 49 54.70 -18.83 38.43
C LYS A 49 54.02 -19.69 37.36
N THR A 50 53.80 -20.98 37.59
CA THR A 50 53.02 -21.82 36.66
C THR A 50 51.56 -21.39 36.55
N GLU A 51 50.92 -21.08 37.67
CA GLU A 51 49.51 -20.65 37.69
C GLU A 51 49.33 -19.26 37.09
N GLU A 52 50.26 -18.33 37.34
CA GLU A 52 50.30 -17.00 36.74
C GLU A 52 50.49 -17.08 35.22
N ASN A 53 51.39 -17.94 34.74
CA ASN A 53 51.54 -18.21 33.31
C ASN A 53 50.27 -18.82 32.69
N ARG A 54 49.60 -19.75 33.39
CA ARG A 54 48.34 -20.36 32.95
C ARG A 54 47.20 -19.33 32.91
N TYR A 55 47.09 -18.48 33.94
CA TYR A 55 46.16 -17.37 34.00
C TYR A 55 46.38 -16.39 32.84
N ASN A 56 47.63 -15.98 32.60
CA ASN A 56 47.98 -15.08 31.50
C ASN A 56 47.67 -15.70 30.12
N ALA A 57 47.83 -17.01 29.95
CA ALA A 57 47.38 -17.72 28.75
C ALA A 57 45.85 -17.69 28.60
N PHE A 58 45.09 -17.93 29.67
CA PHE A 58 43.63 -17.82 29.65
C PHE A 58 43.13 -16.40 29.39
N VAL A 59 43.78 -15.36 29.94
CA VAL A 59 43.45 -13.95 29.64
C VAL A 59 43.67 -13.63 28.17
N LYS A 60 44.76 -14.13 27.55
CA LYS A 60 44.98 -13.98 26.10
C LYS A 60 43.92 -14.72 25.28
N HIS A 61 43.57 -15.95 25.67
CA HIS A 61 42.53 -16.73 25.01
C HIS A 61 41.14 -16.09 25.15
N ALA A 62 40.81 -15.55 26.32
CA ALA A 62 39.54 -14.83 26.54
C ALA A 62 39.43 -13.61 25.62
N LYS A 63 40.49 -12.79 25.51
CA LYS A 63 40.54 -11.68 24.55
C LYS A 63 40.35 -12.13 23.10
N TYR A 64 41.00 -13.22 22.70
CA TYR A 64 40.82 -13.80 21.36
C TYR A 64 39.36 -14.28 21.14
N VAL A 65 38.72 -14.89 22.14
CA VAL A 65 37.30 -15.28 22.06
C VAL A 65 36.38 -14.06 22.00
N ASP A 66 36.67 -12.98 22.73
CA ASP A 66 35.93 -11.72 22.65
C ASP A 66 36.10 -11.06 21.28
N GLU A 67 37.30 -11.06 20.71
CA GLU A 67 37.59 -10.58 19.35
C GLU A 67 36.81 -11.41 18.31
N GLN A 68 36.86 -12.74 18.38
CA GLN A 68 36.08 -13.63 17.50
C GLN A 68 34.56 -13.48 17.70
N SER A 69 34.10 -13.21 18.93
CA SER A 69 32.68 -12.93 19.20
C SER A 69 32.24 -11.62 18.54
N ASN A 70 33.07 -10.58 18.64
CA ASN A 70 32.82 -9.28 17.98
C ASN A 70 32.85 -9.39 16.45
N GLU A 71 33.81 -10.13 15.87
CA GLU A 71 33.86 -10.39 14.42
C GLU A 71 32.60 -11.12 13.94
N ASN A 72 32.16 -12.16 14.66
CA ASN A 72 30.92 -12.87 14.33
C ASN A 72 29.69 -11.97 14.50
N GLN A 73 29.64 -11.11 15.52
CA GLN A 73 28.54 -10.17 15.72
C GLN A 73 28.48 -9.11 14.61
N GLN A 74 29.63 -8.62 14.15
CA GLN A 74 29.73 -7.73 12.98
C GLN A 74 29.28 -8.45 11.70
N LEU A 75 29.68 -9.71 11.50
CA LEU A 75 29.26 -10.52 10.36
C LEU A 75 27.74 -10.74 10.34
N ILE A 76 27.14 -11.09 11.47
CA ILE A 76 25.68 -11.23 11.63
C ILE A 76 24.97 -9.90 11.33
N THR A 77 25.50 -8.78 11.84
CA THR A 77 24.94 -7.44 11.58
C THR A 77 25.02 -7.07 10.10
N ASN A 78 26.13 -7.38 9.43
CA ASN A 78 26.29 -7.18 7.99
C ASN A 78 25.33 -8.06 7.17
N TYR A 79 25.11 -9.32 7.56
CA TYR A 79 24.10 -10.18 6.92
C TYR A 79 22.68 -9.65 7.14
N HIS A 80 22.36 -9.13 8.32
CA HIS A 80 21.05 -8.52 8.60
C HIS A 80 20.81 -7.29 7.73
N ASN A 81 21.77 -6.35 7.70
CA ASN A 81 21.71 -5.17 6.83
C ASN A 81 21.63 -5.54 5.34
N HIS A 82 22.30 -6.63 4.92
CA HIS A 82 22.18 -7.12 3.55
C HIS A 82 20.79 -7.68 3.25
N LEU A 83 20.18 -8.40 4.20
CA LEU A 83 18.84 -8.94 4.08
C LEU A 83 17.79 -7.80 4.00
N GLU A 84 17.88 -6.79 4.87
CA GLU A 84 17.04 -5.57 4.78
C GLU A 84 17.21 -4.86 3.42
N THR A 85 18.44 -4.78 2.90
CA THR A 85 18.71 -4.20 1.56
C THR A 85 18.05 -5.00 0.45
N GLN A 86 18.04 -6.35 0.55
CA GLN A 86 17.37 -7.23 -0.42
C GLN A 86 15.85 -7.13 -0.32
N GLU A 87 15.28 -7.03 0.89
CA GLU A 87 13.85 -6.81 1.11
C GLU A 87 13.40 -5.46 0.53
N HIS A 88 14.16 -4.38 0.77
CA HIS A 88 13.91 -3.08 0.17
C HIS A 88 14.01 -3.11 -1.37
N ALA A 89 15.01 -3.81 -1.92
CA ALA A 89 15.14 -4.00 -3.37
C ALA A 89 13.97 -4.83 -3.96
N PHE A 90 13.49 -5.85 -3.24
CA PHE A 90 12.31 -6.61 -3.61
C PHE A 90 11.04 -5.76 -3.63
N LEU A 91 10.82 -4.93 -2.60
CA LEU A 91 9.69 -4.00 -2.53
C LEU A 91 9.72 -2.97 -3.67
N LEU A 92 10.90 -2.43 -3.99
CA LEU A 92 11.09 -1.59 -5.18
C LEU A 92 10.70 -2.32 -6.47
N LYS A 93 11.17 -3.56 -6.66
CA LYS A 93 10.81 -4.36 -7.85
C LYS A 93 9.33 -4.76 -7.89
N GLN A 94 8.69 -4.93 -6.75
CA GLN A 94 7.25 -5.14 -6.64
C GLN A 94 6.47 -3.88 -7.02
N SER A 95 6.93 -2.70 -6.58
CA SER A 95 6.36 -1.40 -6.97
C SER A 95 6.55 -1.10 -8.45
N GLU A 96 7.75 -1.33 -9.01
CA GLU A 96 8.01 -1.24 -10.46
C GLU A 96 7.08 -2.17 -11.25
N LYS A 97 6.91 -3.43 -10.81
CA LYS A 97 5.97 -4.38 -11.43
C LYS A 97 4.53 -3.86 -11.39
N GLN A 98 4.09 -3.26 -10.29
CA GLN A 98 2.75 -2.66 -10.19
C GLN A 98 2.60 -1.46 -11.11
N GLY A 99 3.61 -0.60 -11.22
CA GLY A 99 3.67 0.52 -12.17
C GLY A 99 3.55 0.04 -13.62
N VAL A 100 4.38 -0.92 -14.04
CA VAL A 100 4.32 -1.54 -15.37
C VAL A 100 2.98 -2.24 -15.63
N GLN A 101 2.37 -2.87 -14.62
CA GLN A 101 1.02 -3.43 -14.75
C GLN A 101 -0.06 -2.35 -14.93
N GLN A 102 0.09 -1.18 -14.31
CA GLN A 102 -0.81 -0.05 -14.48
C GLN A 102 -0.62 0.62 -15.86
N GLU A 103 0.62 0.78 -16.32
CA GLU A 103 0.95 1.25 -17.67
C GLU A 103 0.39 0.29 -18.74
N LEU A 104 0.57 -1.03 -18.56
CA LEU A 104 0.00 -2.03 -19.47
C LEU A 104 -1.53 -1.93 -19.55
N ARG A 105 -2.23 -1.69 -18.43
CA ARG A 105 -3.68 -1.47 -18.43
C ARG A 105 -4.07 -0.16 -19.13
N GLN A 106 -3.25 0.89 -19.05
CA GLN A 106 -3.49 2.14 -19.78
C GLN A 106 -3.28 1.94 -21.29
N GLU A 107 -2.24 1.21 -21.70
CA GLU A 107 -2.02 0.88 -23.12
C GLU A 107 -3.06 -0.09 -23.68
N GLN A 108 -3.58 -1.03 -22.87
CA GLN A 108 -4.73 -1.86 -23.23
C GLN A 108 -5.97 -1.00 -23.51
N LYS A 109 -6.29 -0.04 -22.63
CA LYS A 109 -7.38 0.92 -22.89
C LYS A 109 -7.14 1.78 -24.12
N ARG A 110 -5.91 2.24 -24.37
CA ARG A 110 -5.57 2.97 -25.60
C ARG A 110 -5.77 2.10 -26.84
N LEU A 111 -5.42 0.81 -26.79
CA LEU A 111 -5.69 -0.15 -27.85
C LEU A 111 -7.19 -0.38 -28.06
N GLU A 112 -7.98 -0.49 -27.00
CA GLU A 112 -9.45 -0.56 -27.06
C GLU A 112 -10.02 0.70 -27.74
N GLU A 113 -9.68 1.90 -27.27
CA GLU A 113 -10.09 3.17 -27.89
C GLU A 113 -9.62 3.33 -29.36
N ILE A 114 -8.48 2.75 -29.74
CA ILE A 114 -7.97 2.75 -31.11
C ILE A 114 -8.77 1.76 -31.97
N ASN A 115 -9.13 0.59 -31.43
CA ASN A 115 -9.98 -0.39 -32.10
C ASN A 115 -11.40 0.15 -32.31
N GLU A 116 -12.01 0.77 -31.30
CA GLU A 116 -13.30 1.47 -31.44
C GLU A 116 -13.23 2.55 -32.52
N ARG A 117 -12.18 3.38 -32.52
CA ARG A 117 -11.94 4.38 -33.57
C ARG A 117 -11.75 3.74 -34.95
N LEU A 118 -11.08 2.58 -35.04
CA LEU A 118 -10.94 1.82 -36.28
C LEU A 118 -12.28 1.26 -36.76
N ASP A 119 -13.12 0.75 -35.88
CA ASP A 119 -14.42 0.17 -36.24
C ASP A 119 -15.42 1.26 -36.65
N ILE A 120 -15.41 2.42 -35.98
CA ILE A 120 -16.10 3.63 -36.47
C ILE A 120 -15.60 4.02 -37.87
N ARG A 121 -14.28 3.96 -38.12
CA ARG A 121 -13.71 4.26 -39.45
C ARG A 121 -14.01 3.21 -40.50
N LYS A 122 -14.13 1.92 -40.15
CA LYS A 122 -14.64 0.87 -41.05
C LYS A 122 -16.09 1.15 -41.42
N ALA A 123 -16.94 1.46 -40.44
CA ALA A 123 -18.34 1.82 -40.69
C ALA A 123 -18.50 3.12 -41.50
N ASP A 124 -17.62 4.11 -41.31
CA ASP A 124 -17.53 5.29 -42.19
C ASP A 124 -17.15 4.89 -43.62
N LEU A 125 -16.14 4.03 -43.77
CA LEU A 125 -15.64 3.55 -45.06
C LEU A 125 -16.71 2.75 -45.81
N GLU A 126 -17.40 1.82 -45.14
CA GLU A 126 -18.52 1.04 -45.68
C GLU A 126 -19.67 1.95 -46.13
N ARG A 127 -20.07 2.91 -45.30
CA ARG A 127 -21.06 3.94 -45.70
C ARG A 127 -20.56 4.78 -46.89
N GLY A 128 -19.25 5.03 -46.98
CA GLY A 128 -18.60 5.63 -48.14
C GLY A 128 -18.71 4.76 -49.39
N TYR A 129 -18.38 3.47 -49.29
CA TYR A 129 -18.51 2.49 -50.37
C TYR A 129 -19.95 2.39 -50.87
N SER A 130 -20.95 2.25 -49.99
CA SER A 130 -22.36 2.22 -50.40
C SER A 130 -22.82 3.53 -51.06
N LYS A 131 -22.28 4.69 -50.66
CA LYS A 131 -22.53 5.97 -51.36
C LYS A 131 -21.89 6.01 -52.75
N VAL A 132 -20.65 5.52 -52.88
CA VAL A 132 -19.95 5.40 -54.17
C VAL A 132 -20.67 4.41 -55.09
N GLU A 133 -21.17 3.31 -54.55
CA GLU A 133 -21.92 2.30 -55.29
C GLU A 133 -23.29 2.83 -55.76
N LYS A 134 -24.02 3.55 -54.91
CA LYS A 134 -25.21 4.32 -55.33
C LYS A 134 -24.87 5.32 -56.44
N LYS A 135 -23.79 6.09 -56.30
CA LYS A 135 -23.36 7.02 -57.35
C LYS A 135 -22.94 6.32 -58.64
N LYS A 136 -22.32 5.15 -58.58
CA LYS A 136 -22.05 4.31 -59.77
C LYS A 136 -23.33 3.81 -60.43
N LEU A 137 -24.34 3.41 -59.65
CA LEU A 137 -25.64 3.01 -60.18
C LEU A 137 -26.35 4.20 -60.84
N GLU A 138 -26.38 5.36 -60.19
CA GLU A 138 -26.88 6.62 -60.77
C GLU A 138 -26.14 6.95 -62.07
N THR A 139 -24.80 6.96 -62.08
CA THR A 139 -24.01 7.22 -63.30
C THR A 139 -24.20 6.15 -64.38
N ASN A 140 -24.44 4.89 -64.04
CA ASN A 140 -24.80 3.86 -65.02
C ASN A 140 -26.19 4.13 -65.62
N TRP A 141 -27.16 4.56 -64.81
CA TRP A 141 -28.47 5.00 -65.28
C TRP A 141 -28.36 6.25 -66.16
N ASP A 142 -27.58 7.25 -65.77
CA ASP A 142 -27.33 8.46 -66.57
C ASP A 142 -26.66 8.12 -67.90
N ASN A 143 -25.69 7.19 -67.91
CA ASN A 143 -25.03 6.71 -69.12
C ASN A 143 -25.99 5.92 -70.03
N GLU A 144 -26.85 5.07 -69.47
CA GLU A 144 -27.82 4.29 -70.26
C GLU A 144 -28.94 5.19 -70.80
N ALA A 145 -29.38 6.17 -70.01
CA ALA A 145 -30.23 7.25 -70.48
C ALA A 145 -29.55 8.00 -71.61
N LEU A 146 -28.29 8.45 -71.46
CA LEU A 146 -27.53 9.12 -72.52
C LEU A 146 -27.42 8.28 -73.80
N LYS A 147 -27.15 6.98 -73.71
CA LYS A 147 -27.19 6.08 -74.88
C LYS A 147 -28.58 6.05 -75.51
N SER A 148 -29.65 5.93 -74.72
CA SER A 148 -31.01 5.94 -75.25
C SER A 148 -31.36 7.27 -75.94
N TRP A 149 -30.86 8.41 -75.42
CA TRP A 149 -30.95 9.72 -76.06
C TRP A 149 -30.12 9.81 -77.34
N GLU A 150 -28.90 9.26 -77.36
CA GLU A 150 -28.06 9.16 -78.57
C GLU A 150 -28.69 8.27 -79.64
N GLU A 151 -29.30 7.14 -79.27
CA GLU A 151 -30.01 6.24 -80.18
C GLU A 151 -31.30 6.87 -80.69
N ALA A 152 -32.04 7.58 -79.84
CA ALA A 152 -33.19 8.38 -80.26
C ALA A 152 -32.76 9.51 -81.21
N LEU A 153 -31.61 10.17 -80.96
CA LEU A 153 -31.03 11.16 -81.88
C LEU A 153 -30.62 10.51 -83.20
N LYS A 154 -29.92 9.37 -83.17
CA LYS A 154 -29.51 8.61 -84.37
C LYS A 154 -30.72 8.19 -85.20
N LYS A 155 -31.75 7.60 -84.58
CA LYS A 155 -33.03 7.27 -85.24
C LYS A 155 -33.70 8.50 -85.84
N ARG A 156 -33.78 9.61 -85.10
CA ARG A 156 -34.33 10.88 -85.60
C ARG A 156 -33.49 11.44 -86.76
N ASP A 157 -32.17 11.31 -86.71
CA ASP A 157 -31.27 11.82 -87.75
C ASP A 157 -31.35 10.92 -89.01
N GLU A 158 -31.45 9.60 -88.85
CA GLU A 158 -31.79 8.61 -89.89
C GLU A 158 -33.17 8.89 -90.51
N ASP A 159 -34.19 9.21 -89.70
CA ASP A 159 -35.50 9.65 -90.17
C ASP A 159 -35.41 10.98 -90.93
N THR A 160 -34.58 11.94 -90.48
CA THR A 160 -34.36 13.17 -91.25
C THR A 160 -33.59 12.91 -92.54
N GLU A 161 -32.71 11.91 -92.59
CA GLU A 161 -32.09 11.46 -93.83
C GLU A 161 -33.10 10.77 -94.75
N LEU A 162 -34.01 9.96 -94.20
CA LEU A 162 -35.07 9.29 -94.94
C LEU A 162 -36.04 10.33 -95.52
N LEU A 163 -36.42 11.34 -94.73
CA LEU A 163 -37.18 12.51 -95.18
C LEU A 163 -36.42 13.32 -96.25
N LYS A 164 -35.10 13.53 -96.11
CA LYS A 164 -34.24 14.14 -97.15
C LYS A 164 -34.21 13.27 -98.42
N LYS A 165 -34.23 11.94 -98.30
CA LYS A 165 -34.29 10.99 -99.43
C LYS A 165 -35.66 11.05 -100.11
N PHE A 166 -36.77 11.08 -99.35
CA PHE A 166 -38.13 11.23 -99.88
C PHE A 166 -38.35 12.59 -100.53
N THR A 167 -37.98 13.70 -99.89
CA THR A 167 -38.04 15.03 -100.54
C THR A 167 -37.22 15.09 -101.83
N LYS A 168 -36.04 14.44 -101.89
CA LYS A 168 -35.29 14.29 -103.16
C LYS A 168 -35.98 13.40 -104.19
N GLN A 169 -36.70 12.35 -103.77
CA GLN A 169 -37.50 11.51 -104.68
C GLN A 169 -38.74 12.24 -105.17
N ASP A 170 -39.41 13.01 -104.33
CA ASP A 170 -40.59 13.79 -104.68
C ASP A 170 -40.21 15.04 -105.48
N GLU A 171 -39.05 15.65 -105.26
CA GLU A 171 -38.45 16.62 -106.19
C GLU A 171 -38.19 16.00 -107.56
N LYS A 172 -37.70 14.75 -107.63
CA LYS A 172 -37.51 14.03 -108.90
C LYS A 172 -38.86 13.77 -109.57
N LYS A 173 -39.85 13.21 -108.85
CA LYS A 173 -41.21 13.02 -109.39
C LYS A 173 -41.86 14.34 -109.81
N ALA A 174 -41.64 15.43 -109.06
CA ALA A 174 -42.14 16.76 -109.42
C ALA A 174 -41.46 17.29 -110.69
N LYS A 175 -40.15 17.09 -110.86
CA LYS A 175 -39.43 17.37 -112.10
C LYS A 175 -39.93 16.49 -113.25
N ASP A 176 -40.17 15.20 -113.04
CA ASP A 176 -40.71 14.28 -114.05
C ASP A 176 -42.15 14.64 -114.45
N LEU A 177 -42.99 15.05 -113.48
CA LEU A 177 -44.35 15.54 -113.71
C LEU A 177 -44.35 16.91 -114.40
N GLU A 178 -43.42 17.80 -114.06
CA GLU A 178 -43.23 19.08 -114.75
C GLU A 178 -42.73 18.86 -116.19
N MET A 179 -41.81 17.92 -116.42
CA MET A 179 -41.40 17.50 -117.76
C MET A 179 -42.57 16.89 -118.55
N LYS A 180 -43.41 16.05 -117.92
CA LYS A 180 -44.65 15.55 -118.53
C LYS A 180 -45.64 16.68 -118.82
N ARG A 181 -45.77 17.67 -117.93
CA ARG A 181 -46.61 18.86 -118.13
C ARG A 181 -46.09 19.71 -119.30
N GLN A 182 -44.78 19.87 -119.43
CA GLN A 182 -44.15 20.57 -120.55
C GLN A 182 -44.33 19.80 -121.87
N ASN A 183 -44.19 18.46 -121.87
CA ASN A 183 -44.45 17.62 -123.04
C ASN A 183 -45.93 17.64 -123.47
N LEU A 184 -46.87 17.56 -122.52
CA LEU A 184 -48.30 17.68 -122.81
C LEU A 184 -48.66 19.09 -123.29
N LYS A 185 -48.01 20.13 -122.74
CA LYS A 185 -48.16 21.50 -123.25
C LYS A 185 -47.63 21.63 -124.68
N ALA A 186 -46.52 20.95 -125.00
CA ALA A 186 -45.97 20.88 -126.36
C ALA A 186 -46.93 20.13 -127.32
N GLU A 187 -47.52 19.00 -126.90
CA GLU A 187 -48.56 18.30 -127.67
C GLU A 187 -49.81 19.16 -127.88
N ILE A 188 -50.25 19.92 -126.88
CA ILE A 188 -51.39 20.85 -127.02
C ILE A 188 -51.05 21.94 -128.05
N THR A 189 -49.84 22.52 -128.02
CA THR A 189 -49.41 23.47 -129.06
C THR A 189 -49.29 22.82 -130.44
N ALA A 190 -48.84 21.56 -130.54
CA ALA A 190 -48.78 20.83 -131.79
C ALA A 190 -50.18 20.51 -132.36
N ARG A 191 -51.13 20.11 -131.51
CA ARG A 191 -52.54 19.92 -131.90
C ARG A 191 -53.23 21.23 -132.26
N GLY A 192 -52.89 22.34 -131.61
CA GLY A 192 -53.32 23.68 -132.02
C GLY A 192 -52.79 24.07 -133.41
N ALA A 193 -51.53 23.73 -133.72
CA ALA A 193 -50.94 23.94 -135.03
C ALA A 193 -51.58 23.06 -136.12
N THR A 194 -51.91 21.78 -135.84
CA THR A 194 -52.63 20.94 -136.81
C THR A 194 -54.08 21.37 -136.98
N LEU A 195 -54.75 21.85 -135.93
CA LEU A 195 -56.11 22.40 -136.04
C LEU A 195 -56.13 23.69 -136.87
N SER A 196 -55.14 24.57 -136.71
CA SER A 196 -54.97 25.78 -137.54
C SER A 196 -54.69 25.44 -139.01
N LYS A 197 -54.03 24.30 -139.27
CA LYS A 197 -53.79 23.79 -140.63
C LYS A 197 -55.08 23.28 -141.29
N VAL A 198 -55.85 22.46 -140.57
CA VAL A 198 -57.15 21.92 -141.02
C VAL A 198 -58.21 23.02 -141.22
N ILE A 199 -58.13 24.13 -140.46
CA ILE A 199 -59.00 25.30 -140.67
C ILE A 199 -58.62 26.09 -141.95
N GLY A 200 -57.36 26.06 -142.38
CA GLY A 200 -56.90 26.71 -143.62
C GLY A 200 -57.14 25.89 -144.89
N ASP A 201 -57.15 24.57 -144.80
CA ASP A 201 -57.25 23.66 -145.95
C ASP A 201 -58.71 23.42 -146.43
N VAL A 202 -59.72 23.92 -145.71
CA VAL A 202 -61.16 23.71 -145.99
C VAL A 202 -61.77 24.79 -146.93
N THR A 203 -61.00 25.82 -147.32
CA THR A 203 -61.52 26.98 -148.08
C THR A 203 -60.98 27.12 -149.52
N ASN A 204 -60.56 26.04 -150.19
CA ASN A 204 -60.04 26.10 -151.57
C ASN A 204 -60.62 25.03 -152.54
N TYR A 205 -61.90 25.25 -152.89
CA TYR A 205 -62.57 25.02 -154.18
C TYR A 205 -62.76 23.63 -154.82
N GLU A 206 -64.00 23.44 -155.27
CA GLU A 206 -64.56 22.39 -156.13
C GLU A 206 -64.33 22.70 -157.63
N LEU A 207 -64.16 21.69 -158.52
CA LEU A 207 -64.84 21.55 -159.85
C LEU A 207 -64.24 20.50 -160.84
N VAL A 208 -65.14 19.84 -161.60
CA VAL A 208 -65.00 19.11 -162.90
C VAL A 208 -64.28 17.73 -162.92
N ILE A 209 -64.75 16.59 -163.50
CA ILE A 209 -65.85 16.14 -164.42
C ILE A 209 -65.45 15.76 -165.89
N GLU A 210 -65.82 14.53 -166.29
CA GLU A 210 -66.16 13.99 -167.66
C GLU A 210 -65.17 13.34 -168.68
N ARG A 211 -65.52 12.08 -169.06
CA ARG A 211 -65.90 11.60 -170.43
C ARG A 211 -64.86 11.15 -171.50
N ILE A 212 -64.53 9.84 -171.50
CA ILE A 212 -64.37 8.99 -172.71
C ILE A 212 -64.88 7.56 -172.36
N ALA A 213 -66.15 7.19 -172.53
CA ALA A 213 -66.92 6.92 -173.77
C ALA A 213 -66.95 5.44 -174.21
N LEU A 214 -67.97 4.70 -173.73
CA LEU A 214 -69.04 4.01 -174.49
C LEU A 214 -68.76 3.28 -175.84
N LEU A 215 -67.52 2.96 -176.23
CA LEU A 215 -67.18 2.43 -177.57
C LEU A 215 -66.82 0.95 -177.66
N LYS A 216 -67.08 0.12 -176.63
CA LYS A 216 -66.83 -1.33 -176.70
C LYS A 216 -67.80 -2.24 -175.95
N GLN A 217 -69.03 -1.77 -175.75
CA GLN A 217 -70.10 -2.57 -175.11
C GLN A 217 -70.63 -3.72 -176.00
N TRP A 218 -70.19 -3.80 -177.26
CA TRP A 218 -70.57 -4.85 -178.21
C TRP A 218 -69.56 -5.98 -178.37
N LYS A 219 -68.31 -5.85 -177.90
CA LYS A 219 -67.27 -6.87 -178.16
C LYS A 219 -67.28 -8.02 -177.15
N ASP A 220 -68.44 -8.67 -177.16
CA ASP A 220 -68.63 -10.11 -177.01
C ASP A 220 -68.92 -10.64 -175.61
N ALA A 221 -70.23 -10.68 -175.34
CA ALA A 221 -70.95 -11.63 -174.49
C ALA A 221 -70.74 -13.14 -174.86
N VAL A 222 -69.68 -13.45 -175.61
CA VAL A 222 -69.21 -14.82 -175.91
C VAL A 222 -68.29 -15.34 -174.80
N ASP A 223 -67.54 -14.44 -174.15
CA ASP A 223 -66.61 -14.79 -173.07
C ASP A 223 -67.31 -15.19 -171.75
N THR A 224 -68.59 -14.87 -171.63
CA THR A 224 -69.44 -15.06 -170.43
C THR A 224 -69.82 -16.50 -170.11
N LEU A 225 -69.54 -17.47 -170.99
CA LEU A 225 -69.77 -18.89 -170.70
C LEU A 225 -68.52 -19.58 -170.11
N LYS A 226 -67.35 -19.46 -170.73
CA LYS A 226 -66.12 -20.15 -170.29
C LYS A 226 -65.64 -19.75 -168.89
N ARG A 227 -65.94 -18.53 -168.43
CA ARG A 227 -65.56 -18.05 -167.09
C ARG A 227 -66.42 -18.63 -165.95
N ARG A 228 -67.62 -19.17 -166.22
CA ARG A 228 -68.47 -19.77 -165.17
C ARG A 228 -68.01 -21.15 -164.73
N ASP A 229 -67.59 -22.01 -165.66
CA ASP A 229 -67.14 -23.38 -165.35
C ASP A 229 -65.83 -23.42 -164.54
N LEU A 230 -64.98 -22.38 -164.67
CA LEU A 230 -63.76 -22.22 -163.88
C LEU A 230 -64.05 -21.77 -162.44
N ASN A 231 -64.92 -20.77 -162.25
CA ASN A 231 -65.32 -20.30 -160.92
C ASN A 231 -65.95 -21.40 -160.07
N MET A 232 -66.77 -22.27 -160.68
CA MET A 232 -67.48 -23.32 -159.96
C MET A 232 -66.55 -24.37 -159.34
N LYS A 233 -65.35 -24.59 -159.92
CA LYS A 233 -64.31 -25.48 -159.36
C LYS A 233 -63.44 -24.81 -158.28
N GLN A 234 -63.44 -23.49 -158.20
CA GLN A 234 -62.66 -22.75 -157.20
C GLN A 234 -63.42 -22.69 -155.87
N VAL A 235 -64.72 -22.42 -155.91
CA VAL A 235 -65.60 -22.40 -154.72
C VAL A 235 -65.63 -23.74 -153.97
N THR A 236 -65.53 -24.88 -154.67
CA THR A 236 -65.51 -26.21 -154.01
C THR A 236 -64.28 -26.39 -153.11
N LYS A 237 -63.10 -25.91 -153.56
CA LYS A 237 -61.86 -26.03 -152.79
C LYS A 237 -61.81 -25.11 -151.57
N GLU A 238 -62.46 -23.95 -151.64
CA GLU A 238 -62.57 -23.02 -150.52
C GLU A 238 -63.46 -23.61 -149.41
N ILE A 239 -64.51 -24.35 -149.76
CA ILE A 239 -65.39 -25.05 -148.81
C ILE A 239 -64.66 -26.18 -148.07
N ASP A 240 -63.91 -27.03 -148.78
CA ASP A 240 -63.16 -28.14 -148.16
C ASP A 240 -62.11 -27.65 -147.15
N CYS A 241 -61.46 -26.52 -147.44
CA CYS A 241 -60.45 -25.93 -146.56
C CYS A 241 -61.07 -25.33 -145.27
N ILE A 242 -62.23 -24.69 -145.39
CA ILE A 242 -62.99 -24.17 -144.24
C ILE A 242 -63.49 -25.29 -143.33
N ASN A 243 -63.98 -26.40 -143.90
CA ASN A 243 -64.45 -27.55 -143.12
C ASN A 243 -63.34 -28.20 -142.27
N LEU A 244 -62.12 -28.28 -142.81
CA LEU A 244 -60.95 -28.81 -142.09
C LEU A 244 -60.56 -27.93 -140.89
N LEU A 245 -60.63 -26.60 -141.05
CA LEU A 245 -60.33 -25.64 -139.99
C LEU A 245 -61.39 -25.65 -138.88
N ILE A 246 -62.67 -25.82 -139.24
CA ILE A 246 -63.78 -25.98 -138.29
C ILE A 246 -63.67 -27.29 -137.47
N SER A 247 -63.08 -28.35 -138.03
CA SER A 247 -62.82 -29.59 -137.28
C SER A 247 -61.76 -29.37 -136.20
N ASN A 248 -60.63 -28.75 -136.57
CA ASN A 248 -59.48 -28.59 -135.69
C ASN A 248 -59.78 -27.69 -134.47
N GLU A 249 -60.60 -26.64 -134.65
CA GLU A 249 -61.07 -25.78 -133.55
C GLU A 249 -62.11 -26.48 -132.65
N ARG A 250 -62.84 -27.48 -133.14
CA ARG A 250 -63.74 -28.30 -132.30
C ARG A 250 -62.96 -29.23 -131.38
N ASP A 251 -61.94 -29.89 -131.89
CA ASP A 251 -61.14 -30.85 -131.12
C ASP A 251 -60.42 -30.14 -129.95
N ASN A 252 -59.86 -28.94 -130.20
CA ASN A 252 -59.23 -28.08 -129.19
C ASN A 252 -60.22 -27.59 -128.11
N LEU A 253 -61.49 -27.33 -128.48
CA LEU A 253 -62.56 -27.00 -127.52
C LEU A 253 -62.97 -28.21 -126.66
N GLU A 254 -62.94 -29.44 -127.18
CA GLU A 254 -63.18 -30.65 -126.37
C GLU A 254 -62.04 -30.94 -125.39
N GLU A 255 -60.78 -30.74 -125.77
CA GLU A 255 -59.64 -30.86 -124.84
C GLU A 255 -59.71 -29.84 -123.68
N GLN A 256 -60.06 -28.58 -123.97
CA GLN A 256 -60.23 -27.56 -122.92
C GLN A 256 -61.43 -27.85 -122.01
N SER A 257 -62.54 -28.36 -122.59
CA SER A 257 -63.73 -28.79 -121.84
C SER A 257 -63.42 -29.96 -120.88
N THR A 258 -62.68 -30.97 -121.35
CA THR A 258 -62.31 -32.14 -120.53
C THR A 258 -61.29 -31.79 -119.44
N PHE A 259 -60.33 -30.90 -119.70
CA PHE A 259 -59.42 -30.38 -118.67
C PHE A 259 -60.19 -29.63 -117.57
N LEU A 260 -61.15 -28.76 -117.94
CA LEU A 260 -61.98 -28.03 -116.99
C LEU A 260 -62.82 -28.98 -116.12
N GLN A 261 -63.42 -30.03 -116.72
CA GLN A 261 -64.18 -31.04 -115.97
C GLN A 261 -63.31 -31.80 -114.96
N ASN A 262 -62.05 -32.09 -115.28
CA ASN A 262 -61.14 -32.76 -114.35
C ASN A 262 -60.74 -31.84 -113.17
N GLN A 263 -60.50 -30.55 -113.40
CA GLN A 263 -60.24 -29.60 -112.31
C GLN A 263 -61.47 -29.41 -111.40
N ILE A 264 -62.69 -29.41 -111.97
CA ILE A 264 -63.95 -29.36 -111.20
C ILE A 264 -64.12 -30.61 -110.32
N LYS A 265 -63.71 -31.80 -110.79
CA LYS A 265 -63.73 -33.02 -109.97
C LYS A 265 -62.71 -32.96 -108.83
N ASN A 266 -61.47 -32.58 -109.11
CA ASN A 266 -60.41 -32.49 -108.11
C ASN A 266 -60.77 -31.49 -106.99
N ASN A 267 -61.32 -30.32 -107.34
CA ASN A 267 -61.80 -29.37 -106.33
C ASN A 267 -62.94 -29.95 -105.46
N LYS A 268 -63.88 -30.71 -106.04
CA LYS A 268 -64.94 -31.38 -105.26
C LYS A 268 -64.41 -32.44 -104.30
N GLU A 269 -63.37 -33.18 -104.68
CA GLU A 269 -62.73 -34.17 -103.81
C GLU A 269 -61.99 -33.50 -102.65
N LEU A 270 -61.29 -32.38 -102.91
CA LEU A 270 -60.65 -31.57 -101.86
C LEU A 270 -61.68 -30.91 -100.93
N GLU A 271 -62.79 -30.38 -101.47
CA GLU A 271 -63.89 -29.83 -100.67
C GLU A 271 -64.51 -30.89 -99.74
N GLN A 272 -64.65 -32.14 -100.19
CA GLN A 272 -65.11 -33.25 -99.36
C GLN A 272 -64.13 -33.59 -98.24
N GLN A 273 -62.83 -33.68 -98.52
CA GLN A 273 -61.79 -33.92 -97.50
C GLN A 273 -61.74 -32.78 -96.46
N ILE A 274 -61.87 -31.53 -96.90
CA ILE A 274 -61.96 -30.35 -96.01
C ILE A 274 -63.22 -30.43 -95.15
N HIS A 275 -64.36 -30.85 -95.71
CA HIS A 275 -65.59 -31.01 -94.94
C HIS A 275 -65.48 -32.10 -93.87
N GLU A 276 -64.86 -33.23 -94.20
CA GLU A 276 -64.66 -34.37 -93.29
C GLU A 276 -63.68 -34.04 -92.15
N LEU A 277 -62.57 -33.34 -92.45
CA LEU A 277 -61.66 -32.80 -91.43
C LEU A 277 -62.33 -31.75 -90.53
N ASN A 278 -63.14 -30.85 -91.10
CA ASN A 278 -63.92 -29.89 -90.31
C ASN A 278 -64.93 -30.58 -89.40
N PHE A 279 -65.59 -31.64 -89.85
CA PHE A 279 -66.50 -32.45 -89.02
C PHE A 279 -65.75 -33.08 -87.83
N ILE A 280 -64.57 -33.66 -88.06
CA ILE A 280 -63.72 -34.22 -87.00
C ILE A 280 -63.26 -33.13 -86.02
N CYS A 281 -62.84 -31.96 -86.50
CA CYS A 281 -62.45 -30.83 -85.65
C CYS A 281 -63.63 -30.30 -84.81
N CYS A 282 -64.83 -30.20 -85.39
CA CYS A 282 -66.04 -29.81 -84.66
C CYS A 282 -66.37 -30.83 -83.56
N LYS A 283 -66.28 -32.13 -83.87
CA LYS A 283 -66.49 -33.20 -82.89
C LYS A 283 -65.47 -33.14 -81.74
N MET A 284 -64.18 -33.00 -82.03
CA MET A 284 -63.14 -32.87 -81.00
C MET A 284 -63.31 -31.61 -80.13
N ARG A 285 -63.81 -30.50 -80.69
CA ARG A 285 -64.16 -29.30 -79.92
C ARG A 285 -65.37 -29.52 -79.00
N GLN A 286 -66.35 -30.30 -79.45
CA GLN A 286 -67.51 -30.67 -78.64
C GLN A 286 -67.09 -31.61 -77.50
N ASP A 287 -66.32 -32.67 -77.79
CA ASP A 287 -65.78 -33.59 -76.79
C ASP A 287 -64.93 -32.84 -75.73
N LEU A 288 -64.10 -31.88 -76.17
CA LEU A 288 -63.31 -31.04 -75.27
C LEU A 288 -64.19 -30.13 -74.39
N ASN A 289 -65.22 -29.51 -74.97
CA ASN A 289 -66.16 -28.69 -74.21
C ASN A 289 -66.91 -29.52 -73.16
N ASP A 290 -67.35 -30.74 -73.50
CA ASP A 290 -68.06 -31.61 -72.57
C ASP A 290 -67.15 -32.05 -71.41
N VAL A 291 -65.86 -32.32 -71.66
CA VAL A 291 -64.86 -32.56 -70.61
C VAL A 291 -64.60 -31.31 -69.75
N ILE A 292 -64.60 -30.10 -70.34
CA ILE A 292 -64.47 -28.84 -69.60
C ILE A 292 -65.69 -28.61 -68.70
N GLN A 293 -66.92 -28.84 -69.19
CA GLN A 293 -68.14 -28.74 -68.39
C GLN A 293 -68.14 -29.76 -67.25
N TRP A 294 -67.71 -31.00 -67.52
CA TRP A 294 -67.58 -32.05 -66.50
C TRP A 294 -66.52 -31.71 -65.43
N SER A 295 -65.40 -31.09 -65.82
CA SER A 295 -64.39 -30.58 -64.90
C SER A 295 -64.91 -29.43 -64.03
N LEU A 296 -65.69 -28.51 -64.62
CA LEU A 296 -66.37 -27.42 -63.92
C LEU A 296 -67.39 -27.94 -62.90
N THR A 297 -68.20 -28.95 -63.24
CA THR A 297 -69.14 -29.56 -62.28
C THR A 297 -68.40 -30.25 -61.14
N LEU A 298 -67.35 -31.05 -61.41
CA LEU A 298 -66.53 -31.67 -60.35
C LEU A 298 -65.83 -30.63 -59.46
N SER A 299 -65.36 -29.51 -60.02
CA SER A 299 -64.77 -28.40 -59.26
C SER A 299 -65.80 -27.73 -58.36
N GLY A 300 -67.03 -27.55 -58.85
CA GLY A 300 -68.17 -27.08 -58.06
C GLY A 300 -68.54 -28.03 -56.92
N GLU A 301 -68.62 -29.34 -57.20
CA GLU A 301 -68.87 -30.38 -56.20
C GLU A 301 -67.78 -30.42 -55.13
N LEU A 302 -66.50 -30.43 -55.52
CA LEU A 302 -65.36 -30.41 -54.60
C LEU A 302 -65.33 -29.13 -53.76
N SER A 303 -65.70 -27.99 -54.33
CA SER A 303 -65.88 -26.73 -53.61
C SER A 303 -67.03 -26.79 -52.61
N SER A 304 -68.14 -27.46 -52.95
CA SER A 304 -69.27 -27.68 -52.06
C SER A 304 -68.90 -28.63 -50.91
N LEU A 305 -68.21 -29.73 -51.20
CA LEU A 305 -67.70 -30.68 -50.20
C LEU A 305 -66.67 -30.03 -49.27
N LYS A 306 -65.81 -29.16 -49.78
CA LYS A 306 -64.86 -28.38 -48.98
C LYS A 306 -65.58 -27.40 -48.04
N ARG A 307 -66.66 -26.72 -48.50
CA ARG A 307 -67.50 -25.89 -47.61
C ARG A 307 -68.23 -26.73 -46.56
N ASN A 308 -68.77 -27.90 -46.94
CA ASN A 308 -69.45 -28.80 -46.01
C ASN A 308 -68.48 -29.38 -44.96
N LEU A 309 -67.26 -29.74 -45.36
CA LEU A 309 -66.20 -30.19 -44.45
C LEU A 309 -65.77 -29.07 -43.50
N LEU A 310 -65.57 -27.84 -43.99
CA LEU A 310 -65.25 -26.68 -43.14
C LEU A 310 -66.39 -26.31 -42.19
N SER A 311 -67.65 -26.44 -42.63
CA SER A 311 -68.84 -26.23 -41.80
C SER A 311 -68.93 -27.30 -40.70
N SER A 312 -68.74 -28.57 -41.06
CA SER A 312 -68.73 -29.70 -40.12
C SER A 312 -67.57 -29.61 -39.11
N ALA A 313 -66.38 -29.21 -39.56
CA ALA A 313 -65.24 -28.93 -38.70
C ALA A 313 -65.52 -27.79 -37.72
N ARG A 314 -66.13 -26.67 -38.18
CA ARG A 314 -66.55 -25.55 -37.32
C ARG A 314 -67.64 -25.95 -36.32
N CYS A 315 -68.61 -26.77 -36.71
CA CYS A 315 -69.57 -27.35 -35.76
C CYS A 315 -68.87 -28.24 -34.73
N LEU A 316 -67.90 -29.06 -35.14
CA LEU A 316 -67.16 -29.94 -34.24
C LEU A 316 -66.21 -29.17 -33.29
N GLU A 317 -65.64 -28.04 -33.74
CA GLU A 317 -64.94 -27.08 -32.87
C GLU A 317 -65.88 -26.38 -31.89
N LYS A 318 -67.07 -25.96 -32.34
CA LYS A 318 -68.11 -25.38 -31.48
C LYS A 318 -68.55 -26.37 -30.40
N GLU A 319 -68.78 -27.63 -30.73
CA GLU A 319 -69.12 -28.66 -29.75
C GLU A 319 -67.93 -29.02 -28.83
N ARG A 320 -66.69 -28.98 -29.33
CA ARG A 320 -65.50 -29.08 -28.45
C ARG A 320 -65.37 -27.89 -27.50
N ALA A 321 -65.73 -26.68 -27.93
CA ALA A 321 -65.76 -25.50 -27.06
C ALA A 321 -66.89 -25.59 -26.02
N ASN A 322 -68.08 -26.04 -26.41
CA ASN A 322 -69.18 -26.35 -25.50
C ASN A 322 -68.77 -27.42 -24.47
N GLY A 323 -68.12 -28.50 -24.90
CA GLY A 323 -67.60 -29.55 -24.01
C GLY A 323 -66.55 -29.04 -23.01
N LYS A 324 -65.67 -28.12 -23.42
CA LYS A 324 -64.73 -27.41 -22.53
C LYS A 324 -65.44 -26.46 -21.55
N ASN A 325 -66.56 -25.86 -21.95
CA ASN A 325 -67.37 -25.05 -21.05
C ASN A 325 -68.10 -25.92 -20.01
N LEU A 326 -68.79 -26.96 -20.45
CA LEU A 326 -69.47 -27.93 -19.57
C LEU A 326 -68.52 -28.60 -18.56
N THR A 327 -67.30 -28.95 -18.96
CA THR A 327 -66.30 -29.49 -18.01
C THR A 327 -65.79 -28.46 -17.01
N ARG A 328 -65.73 -27.17 -17.37
CA ARG A 328 -65.46 -26.08 -16.42
C ARG A 328 -66.61 -25.90 -15.44
N ASP A 329 -67.85 -25.85 -15.92
CA ASP A 329 -69.05 -25.67 -15.12
C ASP A 329 -69.24 -26.83 -14.12
N ILE A 330 -68.92 -28.08 -14.53
CA ILE A 330 -68.87 -29.25 -13.65
C ILE A 330 -67.81 -29.04 -12.55
N GLY A 331 -66.59 -28.63 -12.91
CA GLY A 331 -65.52 -28.33 -11.95
C GLY A 331 -65.89 -27.24 -10.95
N GLU A 332 -66.57 -26.17 -11.39
CA GLU A 332 -67.06 -25.10 -10.53
C GLU A 332 -68.16 -25.58 -9.57
N ARG A 333 -69.06 -26.45 -10.04
CA ARG A 333 -70.08 -27.10 -9.19
C ARG A 333 -69.49 -28.07 -8.18
N GLU A 334 -68.44 -28.82 -8.54
CA GLU A 334 -67.70 -29.66 -7.59
C GLU A 334 -67.00 -28.83 -6.51
N ILE A 335 -66.43 -27.66 -6.87
CA ILE A 335 -65.81 -26.74 -5.91
C ILE A 335 -66.86 -26.16 -4.96
N GLN A 336 -68.07 -25.86 -5.45
CA GLN A 336 -69.19 -25.42 -4.60
C GLN A 336 -69.67 -26.53 -3.65
N LEU A 337 -69.81 -27.77 -4.14
CA LEU A 337 -70.14 -28.94 -3.30
C LEU A 337 -69.11 -29.16 -2.18
N LYS A 338 -67.81 -29.15 -2.51
CA LYS A 338 -66.71 -29.29 -1.52
C LYS A 338 -66.74 -28.18 -0.46
N ARG A 339 -67.17 -26.96 -0.82
CA ARG A 339 -67.28 -25.83 0.11
C ARG A 339 -68.43 -26.01 1.12
N VAL A 340 -69.60 -26.46 0.65
CA VAL A 340 -70.76 -26.77 1.52
C VAL A 340 -70.45 -27.95 2.45
N GLN A 341 -69.69 -28.96 1.97
CA GLN A 341 -69.23 -30.08 2.79
C GLN A 341 -68.38 -29.60 4.00
N LEU A 342 -67.43 -28.69 3.76
CA LEU A 342 -66.52 -28.15 4.78
C LEU A 342 -67.25 -27.32 5.86
N GLU A 343 -68.30 -26.58 5.49
CA GLU A 343 -69.09 -25.82 6.47
C GLU A 343 -69.91 -26.74 7.38
N LEU A 344 -70.40 -27.86 6.86
CA LEU A 344 -71.15 -28.87 7.60
C LEU A 344 -70.28 -29.58 8.64
N ASP A 345 -69.04 -29.93 8.30
CA ASP A 345 -68.09 -30.54 9.25
C ASP A 345 -67.60 -29.55 10.31
N ARG A 346 -67.43 -28.26 9.96
CA ARG A 346 -67.08 -27.20 10.92
C ARG A 346 -68.17 -26.94 11.96
N LEU A 347 -69.44 -27.18 11.62
CA LEU A 347 -70.57 -27.15 12.57
C LEU A 347 -70.61 -28.37 13.51
N LYS A 348 -70.17 -29.56 13.04
CA LYS A 348 -70.03 -30.74 13.91
C LYS A 348 -68.91 -30.57 14.93
N GLN A 349 -67.78 -30.00 14.54
CA GLN A 349 -66.63 -29.83 15.44
C GLN A 349 -66.95 -28.91 16.62
N LYS A 350 -67.64 -27.78 16.37
CA LYS A 350 -68.11 -26.86 17.42
C LYS A 350 -69.09 -27.48 18.44
N LEU A 351 -69.70 -28.63 18.14
CA LEU A 351 -70.55 -29.37 19.07
C LEU A 351 -69.74 -30.24 20.05
N ALA A 352 -68.53 -30.65 19.66
CA ALA A 352 -67.65 -31.51 20.47
C ALA A 352 -66.88 -30.69 21.53
N ASP A 353 -66.35 -29.53 21.14
CA ASP A 353 -65.46 -28.70 21.97
C ASP A 353 -66.15 -28.15 23.25
N VAL A 354 -67.49 -28.08 23.27
CA VAL A 354 -68.29 -27.64 24.43
C VAL A 354 -68.33 -28.68 25.55
N LYS A 355 -67.91 -29.93 25.32
CA LYS A 355 -68.28 -31.08 26.18
C LYS A 355 -67.21 -31.56 27.18
N THR A 356 -65.99 -31.03 27.18
CA THR A 356 -64.86 -31.60 27.95
C THR A 356 -63.93 -30.57 28.60
N SER A 357 -64.47 -29.61 29.37
CA SER A 357 -63.69 -28.65 30.17
C SER A 357 -63.74 -28.98 31.68
N SER A 358 -62.60 -29.35 32.30
CA SER A 358 -62.49 -29.53 33.77
C SER A 358 -61.04 -29.53 34.34
N SER A 359 -60.46 -28.35 34.51
CA SER A 359 -59.51 -27.86 35.58
C SER A 359 -58.35 -28.70 36.19
N SER A 360 -57.15 -28.09 36.16
CA SER A 360 -56.25 -27.82 37.32
C SER A 360 -55.25 -28.86 37.90
N ALA A 361 -54.98 -29.96 37.21
CA ALA A 361 -53.61 -30.54 37.18
C ALA A 361 -53.09 -30.57 35.74
N SER A 362 -54.03 -30.89 34.85
CA SER A 362 -54.08 -30.51 33.44
C SER A 362 -53.50 -29.12 33.16
N GLU A 363 -53.73 -28.02 33.90
CA GLU A 363 -53.23 -26.70 33.45
C GLU A 363 -51.70 -26.56 33.27
N ARG A 364 -50.86 -27.28 34.04
CA ARG A 364 -49.41 -27.30 33.78
C ARG A 364 -49.00 -28.30 32.70
N ALA A 365 -49.74 -29.41 32.58
CA ALA A 365 -49.60 -30.33 31.45
C ALA A 365 -50.01 -29.62 30.15
N ASN A 366 -51.16 -28.94 30.11
CA ASN A 366 -51.69 -28.11 29.03
C ASN A 366 -50.78 -26.93 28.66
N GLN A 367 -49.97 -26.38 29.56
CA GLN A 367 -48.97 -25.37 29.17
C GLN A 367 -47.82 -26.03 28.39
N MET A 368 -47.30 -27.16 28.87
CA MET A 368 -46.28 -27.93 28.14
C MET A 368 -46.84 -28.52 26.84
N GLU A 369 -48.06 -29.02 26.88
CA GLU A 369 -48.81 -29.60 25.75
C GLU A 369 -49.30 -28.50 24.80
N SER A 370 -49.52 -27.26 25.24
CA SER A 370 -49.69 -26.11 24.35
C SER A 370 -48.40 -25.83 23.62
N ILE A 371 -47.25 -25.74 24.32
CA ILE A 371 -45.95 -25.53 23.67
C ILE A 371 -45.65 -26.66 22.67
N ILE A 372 -45.85 -27.92 23.06
CA ILE A 372 -45.69 -29.07 22.15
C ILE A 372 -46.70 -29.05 21.01
N ASN A 373 -47.96 -28.66 21.23
CA ASN A 373 -48.98 -28.54 20.19
C ASN A 373 -48.71 -27.34 19.26
N ASP A 374 -48.08 -26.28 19.77
CA ASP A 374 -47.66 -25.11 19.00
C ASP A 374 -46.42 -25.47 18.16
N GLU A 375 -45.42 -26.18 18.71
CA GLU A 375 -44.33 -26.79 17.92
C GLU A 375 -44.85 -27.82 16.91
N GLN A 376 -45.89 -28.60 17.25
CA GLN A 376 -46.56 -29.53 16.32
C GLN A 376 -47.39 -28.83 15.24
N LYS A 377 -47.92 -27.62 15.51
CA LYS A 377 -48.55 -26.77 14.50
C LYS A 377 -47.49 -26.17 13.59
N GLU A 378 -46.41 -25.62 14.12
CA GLU A 378 -45.30 -25.06 13.33
C GLU A 378 -44.67 -26.14 12.43
N THR A 379 -44.37 -27.32 12.97
CA THR A 379 -43.90 -28.45 12.16
C THR A 379 -44.92 -28.91 11.12
N LYS A 380 -46.23 -28.95 11.43
CA LYS A 380 -47.28 -29.20 10.41
C LYS A 380 -47.40 -28.08 9.36
N ILE A 381 -47.18 -26.82 9.73
CA ILE A 381 -47.17 -25.68 8.80
C ILE A 381 -45.95 -25.81 7.89
N LEU A 382 -44.78 -26.14 8.43
CA LEU A 382 -43.57 -26.43 7.67
C LEU A 382 -43.73 -27.67 6.77
N GLU A 383 -44.38 -28.74 7.23
CA GLU A 383 -44.72 -29.91 6.39
C GLU A 383 -45.70 -29.53 5.27
N GLN A 384 -46.72 -28.71 5.55
CA GLN A 384 -47.65 -28.20 4.55
C GLN A 384 -46.96 -27.27 3.55
N ASP A 385 -46.03 -26.43 3.99
CA ASP A 385 -45.24 -25.56 3.13
C ASP A 385 -44.22 -26.34 2.32
N VAL A 386 -43.58 -27.37 2.87
CA VAL A 386 -42.74 -28.31 2.12
C VAL A 386 -43.57 -29.05 1.09
N ALA A 387 -44.76 -29.55 1.42
CA ALA A 387 -45.67 -30.20 0.47
C ALA A 387 -46.18 -29.22 -0.60
N ARG A 388 -46.46 -27.96 -0.24
CA ARG A 388 -46.84 -26.88 -1.16
C ARG A 388 -45.69 -26.53 -2.10
N ILE A 389 -44.47 -26.40 -1.59
CA ILE A 389 -43.26 -26.11 -2.35
C ILE A 389 -42.91 -27.30 -3.26
N GLN A 390 -42.99 -28.54 -2.78
CA GLN A 390 -42.83 -29.74 -3.61
C GLN A 390 -43.90 -29.83 -4.70
N GLY A 391 -45.16 -29.49 -4.39
CA GLY A 391 -46.24 -29.43 -5.38
C GLY A 391 -46.06 -28.33 -6.42
N VAL A 392 -45.56 -27.15 -6.02
CA VAL A 392 -45.16 -26.07 -6.94
C VAL A 392 -43.96 -26.52 -7.77
N TYR A 393 -42.92 -27.08 -7.15
CA TYR A 393 -41.72 -27.58 -7.80
C TYR A 393 -42.05 -28.64 -8.86
N TYR A 394 -42.91 -29.62 -8.53
CA TYR A 394 -43.37 -30.64 -9.47
C TYR A 394 -44.13 -30.02 -10.65
N ARG A 395 -45.04 -29.06 -10.40
CA ARG A 395 -45.74 -28.33 -11.47
C ARG A 395 -44.77 -27.51 -12.33
N THR A 396 -43.80 -26.81 -11.73
CA THR A 396 -42.79 -26.06 -12.49
C THR A 396 -41.86 -26.98 -13.27
N GLN A 397 -41.54 -28.17 -12.74
CA GLN A 397 -40.75 -29.19 -13.43
C GLN A 397 -41.52 -29.78 -14.62
N GLN A 398 -42.83 -30.00 -14.46
CA GLN A 398 -43.72 -30.44 -15.52
C GLN A 398 -43.87 -29.36 -16.60
N VAL A 399 -44.16 -28.11 -16.23
CA VAL A 399 -44.22 -26.96 -17.15
C VAL A 399 -42.87 -26.77 -17.86
N LEU A 400 -41.75 -26.94 -17.16
CA LEU A 400 -40.41 -26.86 -17.77
C LEU A 400 -40.12 -28.03 -18.73
N ALA A 401 -40.66 -29.22 -18.47
CA ALA A 401 -40.59 -30.35 -19.40
C ALA A 401 -41.49 -30.12 -20.63
N GLU A 402 -42.70 -29.58 -20.44
CA GLU A 402 -43.61 -29.18 -21.50
C GLU A 402 -42.99 -28.07 -22.35
N VAL A 403 -42.45 -27.00 -21.76
CA VAL A 403 -41.74 -25.92 -22.45
C VAL A 403 -40.49 -26.43 -23.20
N LYS A 404 -39.72 -27.36 -22.63
CA LYS A 404 -38.61 -28.00 -23.34
C LYS A 404 -39.08 -28.80 -24.55
N ASN A 405 -40.22 -29.48 -24.45
CA ASN A 405 -40.83 -30.20 -25.59
C ASN A 405 -41.42 -29.24 -26.62
N THR A 406 -42.04 -28.12 -26.22
CA THR A 406 -42.47 -27.07 -27.17
C THR A 406 -41.27 -26.43 -27.84
N THR A 407 -40.16 -26.20 -27.14
CA THR A 407 -38.92 -25.67 -27.71
C THR A 407 -38.38 -26.63 -28.77
N LYS A 408 -38.25 -27.92 -28.47
CA LYS A 408 -37.83 -28.94 -29.44
C LYS A 408 -38.76 -29.05 -30.65
N THR A 409 -40.08 -28.98 -30.45
CA THR A 409 -41.02 -28.98 -31.58
C THR A 409 -40.92 -27.69 -32.39
N LYS A 410 -40.66 -26.54 -31.77
CA LYS A 410 -40.37 -25.30 -32.50
C LYS A 410 -39.01 -25.32 -33.21
N GLU A 411 -37.98 -25.95 -32.67
CA GLU A 411 -36.72 -26.20 -33.38
C GLU A 411 -36.93 -27.12 -34.61
N MET A 412 -37.76 -28.16 -34.48
CA MET A 412 -38.15 -29.03 -35.59
C MET A 412 -39.03 -28.30 -36.62
N GLU A 413 -39.95 -27.43 -36.19
CA GLU A 413 -40.71 -26.55 -37.09
C GLU A 413 -39.79 -25.55 -37.80
N ILE A 414 -38.88 -24.89 -37.09
CA ILE A 414 -37.93 -23.90 -37.64
C ILE A 414 -37.04 -24.57 -38.68
N THR A 415 -36.39 -25.68 -38.34
CA THR A 415 -35.56 -26.44 -39.29
C THR A 415 -36.38 -26.99 -40.47
N GLY A 416 -37.63 -27.39 -40.24
CA GLY A 416 -38.59 -27.70 -41.30
C GLY A 416 -38.88 -26.49 -42.21
N THR A 417 -39.12 -25.30 -41.64
CA THR A 417 -39.33 -24.06 -42.40
C THR A 417 -38.08 -23.54 -43.09
N ASP A 418 -36.88 -23.82 -42.58
CA ASP A 418 -35.61 -23.51 -43.24
C ASP A 418 -35.41 -24.42 -44.46
N LEU A 419 -35.72 -25.72 -44.33
CA LEU A 419 -35.68 -26.65 -45.45
C LEU A 419 -36.73 -26.30 -46.52
N THR A 420 -37.96 -25.94 -46.13
CA THR A 420 -38.96 -25.46 -47.09
C THR A 420 -38.59 -24.08 -47.66
N MET A 421 -37.99 -23.18 -46.88
CA MET A 421 -37.46 -21.90 -47.39
C MET A 421 -36.34 -22.14 -48.40
N ILE A 422 -35.43 -23.10 -48.19
CA ILE A 422 -34.38 -23.45 -49.15
C ILE A 422 -35.01 -24.06 -50.41
N ALA A 423 -36.00 -24.94 -50.27
CA ALA A 423 -36.74 -25.50 -51.40
C ALA A 423 -37.52 -24.43 -52.18
N LEU A 424 -38.16 -23.48 -51.48
CA LEU A 424 -38.86 -22.34 -52.06
C LEU A 424 -37.89 -21.36 -52.71
N LYS A 425 -36.70 -21.10 -52.14
CA LYS A 425 -35.65 -20.30 -52.77
C LYS A 425 -35.15 -20.96 -54.06
N LYS A 426 -34.92 -22.27 -54.06
CA LYS A 426 -34.63 -23.02 -55.31
C LYS A 426 -35.79 -22.96 -56.29
N LYS A 427 -37.03 -23.01 -55.81
CA LYS A 427 -38.21 -22.89 -56.66
C LYS A 427 -38.35 -21.48 -57.23
N ILE A 428 -38.07 -20.43 -56.47
CA ILE A 428 -38.01 -19.03 -56.90
C ILE A 428 -36.89 -18.83 -57.93
N ILE A 429 -35.72 -19.44 -57.76
CA ILE A 429 -34.65 -19.40 -58.78
C ILE A 429 -35.15 -20.07 -60.07
N SER A 430 -35.65 -21.30 -60.02
CA SER A 430 -36.17 -21.97 -61.24
C SER A 430 -37.40 -21.28 -61.86
N LEU A 431 -38.23 -20.61 -61.05
CA LEU A 431 -39.34 -19.77 -61.53
C LEU A 431 -38.85 -18.42 -62.05
N ASN A 432 -37.72 -17.89 -61.57
CA ASN A 432 -37.10 -16.69 -62.13
C ASN A 432 -36.40 -17.03 -63.46
N ASP A 433 -35.72 -18.18 -63.56
CA ASP A 433 -35.15 -18.66 -64.82
C ASP A 433 -36.27 -18.92 -65.85
N GLU A 434 -37.38 -19.51 -65.41
CA GLU A 434 -38.55 -19.70 -66.27
C GLU A 434 -39.28 -18.38 -66.55
N LEU A 435 -39.33 -17.43 -65.62
CA LEU A 435 -39.85 -16.08 -65.83
C LEU A 435 -38.94 -15.26 -66.75
N ILE A 436 -37.63 -15.52 -66.80
CA ILE A 436 -36.71 -14.90 -67.76
C ILE A 436 -37.00 -15.45 -69.15
N LYS A 437 -37.10 -16.78 -69.33
CA LYS A 437 -37.52 -17.39 -70.60
C LYS A 437 -38.92 -16.97 -71.02
N GLN A 438 -39.86 -16.88 -70.06
CA GLN A 438 -41.21 -16.40 -70.30
C GLN A 438 -41.22 -14.91 -70.58
N LYS A 439 -40.31 -14.10 -70.04
CA LYS A 439 -40.13 -12.69 -70.43
C LYS A 439 -39.47 -12.56 -71.79
N GLU A 440 -38.54 -13.43 -72.18
CA GLU A 440 -37.99 -13.46 -73.54
C GLU A 440 -39.05 -13.89 -74.55
N LEU A 441 -39.81 -14.94 -74.23
CA LEU A 441 -40.98 -15.36 -75.01
C LEU A 441 -42.06 -14.28 -75.00
N ASN A 442 -42.33 -13.63 -73.88
CA ASN A 442 -43.28 -12.53 -73.80
C ASN A 442 -42.74 -11.28 -74.48
N TYR A 443 -41.44 -11.00 -74.57
CA TYR A 443 -40.92 -9.90 -75.37
C TYR A 443 -40.99 -10.22 -76.87
N ASN A 444 -40.83 -11.48 -77.27
CA ASN A 444 -41.05 -11.91 -78.65
C ASN A 444 -42.55 -11.87 -79.00
N LEU A 445 -43.40 -12.36 -78.11
CA LEU A 445 -44.86 -12.29 -78.25
C LEU A 445 -45.37 -10.85 -78.09
N ASP A 446 -44.77 -9.99 -77.27
CA ASP A 446 -45.09 -8.56 -77.12
C ASP A 446 -44.58 -7.80 -78.34
N PHE A 447 -43.57 -8.30 -79.06
CA PHE A 447 -43.14 -7.74 -80.34
C PHE A 447 -44.11 -8.15 -81.46
N GLU A 448 -44.52 -9.42 -81.53
CA GLU A 448 -45.57 -9.90 -82.44
C GLU A 448 -46.93 -9.26 -82.11
N ILE A 449 -47.26 -9.13 -80.82
CA ILE A 449 -48.45 -8.45 -80.29
C ILE A 449 -48.32 -6.95 -80.56
N ASN A 450 -47.17 -6.28 -80.38
CA ASN A 450 -47.03 -4.87 -80.80
C ASN A 450 -47.13 -4.70 -82.33
N GLU A 451 -46.70 -5.66 -83.14
CA GLU A 451 -46.95 -5.63 -84.59
C GLU A 451 -48.46 -5.77 -84.89
N MET A 452 -49.12 -6.68 -84.18
CA MET A 452 -50.55 -6.95 -84.30
C MET A 452 -51.43 -5.89 -83.63
N GLU A 453 -50.96 -5.18 -82.61
CA GLU A 453 -51.59 -4.06 -81.90
C GLU A 453 -51.29 -2.73 -82.59
N CYS A 454 -50.14 -2.55 -83.24
CA CYS A 454 -49.97 -1.46 -84.21
C CYS A 454 -50.87 -1.64 -85.44
N ARG A 455 -51.33 -2.87 -85.70
CA ARG A 455 -52.47 -3.17 -86.60
C ARG A 455 -53.83 -3.00 -85.90
N LEU A 456 -54.00 -3.45 -84.64
CA LEU A 456 -55.29 -3.46 -83.92
C LEU A 456 -55.68 -2.07 -83.42
N ASN A 457 -54.79 -1.32 -82.78
CA ASN A 457 -54.95 0.09 -82.38
C ASN A 457 -55.04 1.06 -83.58
N ARG A 458 -54.81 0.57 -84.81
CA ARG A 458 -55.16 1.25 -86.06
C ARG A 458 -56.62 1.02 -86.49
N ILE A 459 -57.30 0.04 -85.89
CA ILE A 459 -58.65 -0.43 -86.21
C ILE A 459 -59.62 -0.14 -85.05
N GLU A 460 -59.20 -0.30 -83.79
CA GLU A 460 -60.00 -0.09 -82.59
C GLU A 460 -59.55 1.17 -81.81
N LYS A 461 -60.53 1.99 -81.43
CA LYS A 461 -60.39 3.16 -80.56
C LYS A 461 -61.42 3.09 -79.43
N THR A 462 -61.05 2.53 -78.28
CA THR A 462 -61.76 2.56 -76.98
C THR A 462 -61.01 1.63 -76.01
N THR A 463 -60.92 1.80 -74.70
CA THR A 463 -61.20 2.91 -73.74
C THR A 463 -60.56 2.47 -72.41
N VAL A 464 -59.89 3.37 -71.68
CA VAL A 464 -59.26 3.06 -70.38
C VAL A 464 -60.00 3.82 -69.29
N ASP A 465 -60.62 3.11 -68.34
CA ASP A 465 -61.21 3.72 -67.12
C ASP A 465 -61.27 2.72 -65.95
N ASP A 466 -61.71 1.47 -66.18
CA ASP A 466 -61.89 0.47 -65.10
C ASP A 466 -60.59 0.09 -64.36
N ASP A 467 -59.45 0.01 -65.04
CA ASP A 467 -58.15 -0.35 -64.43
C ASP A 467 -57.65 0.69 -63.42
N VAL A 468 -58.02 1.97 -63.59
CA VAL A 468 -57.59 3.07 -62.71
C VAL A 468 -58.21 2.93 -61.33
N GLN A 469 -59.48 2.51 -61.27
CA GLN A 469 -60.20 2.36 -60.01
C GLN A 469 -59.65 1.20 -59.15
N VAL A 470 -59.31 0.07 -59.79
CA VAL A 470 -58.70 -1.09 -59.10
C VAL A 470 -57.34 -0.75 -58.50
N LEU A 471 -56.55 0.08 -59.19
CA LEU A 471 -55.25 0.55 -58.69
C LEU A 471 -55.41 1.52 -57.50
N LEU A 472 -56.42 2.40 -57.52
CA LEU A 472 -56.71 3.31 -56.40
C LEU A 472 -57.13 2.55 -55.13
N ASP A 473 -58.03 1.57 -55.26
CA ASP A 473 -58.45 0.72 -54.13
C ASP A 473 -57.25 -0.07 -53.55
N LYS A 474 -56.32 -0.51 -54.40
CA LYS A 474 -55.12 -1.22 -53.96
C LYS A 474 -54.11 -0.30 -53.25
N ILE A 475 -53.99 0.95 -53.67
CA ILE A 475 -53.17 1.95 -52.97
C ILE A 475 -53.75 2.21 -51.57
N ALA A 476 -55.06 2.42 -51.44
CA ALA A 476 -55.71 2.64 -50.15
C ALA A 476 -55.55 1.46 -49.18
N GLU A 477 -55.58 0.22 -49.68
CA GLU A 477 -55.33 -0.98 -48.85
C GLU A 477 -53.86 -1.05 -48.37
N LEU A 478 -52.90 -0.68 -49.22
CA LEU A 478 -51.47 -0.64 -48.87
C LEU A 478 -51.14 0.51 -47.91
N GLU A 479 -51.76 1.69 -48.05
CA GLU A 479 -51.62 2.81 -47.12
C GLU A 479 -52.13 2.43 -45.72
N LYS A 480 -53.24 1.69 -45.64
CA LYS A 480 -53.75 1.16 -44.38
C LYS A 480 -52.79 0.15 -43.75
N GLN A 481 -52.30 -0.83 -44.51
CA GLN A 481 -51.31 -1.80 -44.01
C GLN A 481 -50.03 -1.12 -43.53
N PHE A 482 -49.58 -0.06 -44.22
CA PHE A 482 -48.44 0.74 -43.81
C PHE A 482 -48.69 1.50 -42.50
N ALA A 483 -49.90 2.02 -42.27
CA ALA A 483 -50.29 2.65 -41.01
C ALA A 483 -50.27 1.65 -39.85
N ASP A 484 -50.88 0.47 -40.03
CA ASP A 484 -50.94 -0.60 -39.02
C ASP A 484 -49.51 -1.09 -38.64
N GLU A 485 -48.64 -1.32 -39.63
CA GLU A 485 -47.23 -1.70 -39.41
C GLU A 485 -46.42 -0.57 -38.74
N ASN A 486 -46.73 0.70 -39.02
CA ASN A 486 -46.04 1.82 -38.39
C ASN A 486 -46.48 2.02 -36.92
N GLU A 487 -47.73 1.72 -36.57
CA GLU A 487 -48.16 1.63 -35.16
C GLU A 487 -47.47 0.46 -34.44
N LEU A 488 -47.40 -0.72 -35.06
CA LEU A 488 -46.72 -1.90 -34.50
C LEU A 488 -45.23 -1.60 -34.25
N LYS A 489 -44.55 -0.99 -35.23
CA LYS A 489 -43.18 -0.50 -35.08
C LYS A 489 -43.05 0.50 -33.94
N GLY A 490 -43.99 1.43 -33.79
CA GLY A 490 -44.03 2.38 -32.69
C GLY A 490 -44.21 1.72 -31.32
N MET A 491 -44.98 0.64 -31.22
CA MET A 491 -45.11 -0.18 -30.02
C MET A 491 -43.80 -0.93 -29.71
N ILE A 492 -43.18 -1.56 -30.70
CA ILE A 492 -41.91 -2.28 -30.55
C ILE A 492 -40.78 -1.32 -30.14
N GLN A 493 -40.71 -0.11 -30.71
CA GLN A 493 -39.71 0.89 -30.28
C GLN A 493 -39.91 1.34 -28.83
N LYS A 494 -41.14 1.46 -28.34
CA LYS A 494 -41.40 1.73 -26.90
C LYS A 494 -40.95 0.56 -26.02
N GLN A 495 -41.15 -0.69 -26.46
CA GLN A 495 -40.68 -1.87 -25.75
C GLN A 495 -39.15 -1.95 -25.72
N ILE A 496 -38.47 -1.64 -26.83
CA ILE A 496 -37.00 -1.56 -26.90
C ILE A 496 -36.48 -0.51 -25.92
N VAL A 497 -37.03 0.71 -25.92
CA VAL A 497 -36.60 1.78 -24.97
C VAL A 497 -36.83 1.36 -23.51
N ASN A 498 -37.95 0.70 -23.19
CA ASN A 498 -38.16 0.16 -21.84
C ASN A 498 -37.10 -0.90 -21.46
N ILE A 499 -36.74 -1.79 -22.38
CA ILE A 499 -35.69 -2.80 -22.15
C ILE A 499 -34.31 -2.14 -22.00
N GLU A 500 -34.00 -1.11 -22.79
CA GLU A 500 -32.78 -0.32 -22.67
C GLU A 500 -32.70 0.44 -21.33
N ASP A 501 -33.83 0.93 -20.81
CA ASP A 501 -33.93 1.56 -19.49
C ASP A 501 -33.81 0.54 -18.34
N GLU A 502 -34.41 -0.65 -18.48
CA GLU A 502 -34.24 -1.74 -17.53
C GLU A 502 -32.80 -2.28 -17.54
N MET A 503 -32.17 -2.44 -18.70
CA MET A 503 -30.76 -2.78 -18.83
C MET A 503 -29.88 -1.74 -18.15
N ARG A 504 -30.07 -0.44 -18.43
CA ARG A 504 -29.31 0.64 -17.78
C ARG A 504 -29.51 0.63 -16.25
N ARG A 505 -30.72 0.41 -15.77
CA ARG A 505 -31.01 0.28 -14.33
C ARG A 505 -30.29 -0.93 -13.72
N LEU A 506 -30.30 -2.08 -14.38
CA LEU A 506 -29.62 -3.30 -13.93
C LEU A 506 -28.09 -3.13 -13.95
N THR A 507 -27.52 -2.52 -14.99
CA THR A 507 -26.09 -2.19 -15.04
C THR A 507 -25.68 -1.27 -13.89
N ALA A 508 -26.44 -0.21 -13.62
CA ALA A 508 -26.18 0.68 -12.48
C ALA A 508 -26.33 -0.03 -11.11
N ALA A 509 -27.27 -0.98 -10.99
CA ALA A 509 -27.39 -1.81 -9.79
C ALA A 509 -26.18 -2.73 -9.61
N ILE A 510 -25.73 -3.39 -10.69
CA ILE A 510 -24.53 -4.25 -10.70
C ILE A 510 -23.27 -3.44 -10.37
N GLU A 511 -23.14 -2.21 -10.88
CA GLU A 511 -22.04 -1.31 -10.53
C GLU A 511 -22.08 -0.92 -9.04
N SER A 512 -23.25 -0.54 -8.52
CA SER A 512 -23.47 -0.31 -7.08
C SER A 512 -23.06 -1.54 -6.26
N ASP A 513 -23.57 -2.72 -6.58
CA ASP A 513 -23.32 -3.95 -5.84
C ASP A 513 -21.84 -4.38 -5.92
N ASN A 514 -21.17 -4.15 -7.06
CA ASN A 514 -19.73 -4.34 -7.20
C ASN A 514 -18.94 -3.38 -6.30
N THR A 515 -19.31 -2.09 -6.23
CA THR A 515 -18.65 -1.16 -5.27
C THR A 515 -18.89 -1.58 -3.83
N GLN A 516 -20.10 -2.03 -3.48
CA GLN A 516 -20.39 -2.56 -2.14
C GLN A 516 -19.56 -3.81 -1.84
N MET A 517 -19.46 -4.76 -2.78
CA MET A 517 -18.61 -5.93 -2.68
C MET A 517 -17.13 -5.58 -2.47
N GLU A 518 -16.59 -4.61 -3.20
CA GLU A 518 -15.20 -4.16 -3.00
C GLU A 518 -15.04 -3.52 -1.61
N THR A 519 -16.00 -2.72 -1.13
CA THR A 519 -15.93 -2.19 0.25
C THR A 519 -16.05 -3.27 1.33
N LEU A 520 -16.89 -4.29 1.13
CA LEU A 520 -17.04 -5.41 2.06
C LEU A 520 -15.80 -6.31 2.07
N LYS A 521 -15.18 -6.53 0.92
CA LYS A 521 -13.91 -7.26 0.77
C LYS A 521 -12.76 -6.51 1.44
N ASN A 522 -12.68 -5.18 1.29
CA ASN A 522 -11.71 -4.34 2.00
C ASN A 522 -11.95 -4.37 3.52
N LYS A 523 -13.21 -4.30 3.98
CA LYS A 523 -13.54 -4.47 5.41
C LYS A 523 -13.14 -5.84 5.93
N LEU A 524 -13.47 -6.92 5.21
CA LEU A 524 -13.09 -8.29 5.56
C LEU A 524 -11.56 -8.42 5.66
N GLN A 525 -10.81 -7.85 4.72
CA GLN A 525 -9.35 -7.88 4.76
C GLN A 525 -8.78 -7.09 5.95
N ASN A 526 -9.38 -5.96 6.31
CA ASN A 526 -9.01 -5.20 7.52
C ASN A 526 -9.30 -5.99 8.81
N GLU A 527 -10.46 -6.64 8.91
CA GLU A 527 -10.82 -7.49 10.06
C GLU A 527 -9.91 -8.74 10.16
N VAL A 528 -9.53 -9.34 9.03
CA VAL A 528 -8.54 -10.43 9.00
C VAL A 528 -7.18 -9.95 9.50
N LEU A 529 -6.70 -8.79 9.06
CA LEU A 529 -5.45 -8.21 9.55
C LEU A 529 -5.52 -7.88 11.06
N ALA A 530 -6.64 -7.34 11.54
CA ALA A 530 -6.87 -7.11 12.97
C ALA A 530 -6.87 -8.41 13.79
N CYS A 531 -7.44 -9.50 13.23
CA CYS A 531 -7.37 -10.83 13.84
C CYS A 531 -5.95 -11.39 13.86
N GLU A 532 -5.19 -11.28 12.76
CA GLU A 532 -3.79 -11.70 12.69
C GLU A 532 -2.92 -10.95 13.69
N ASP A 533 -3.09 -9.63 13.83
CA ASP A 533 -2.37 -8.81 14.81
C ASP A 533 -2.79 -9.16 16.24
N GLY A 534 -4.08 -9.42 16.49
CA GLY A 534 -4.56 -9.96 17.77
C GLY A 534 -3.91 -11.31 18.12
N ILE A 535 -3.74 -12.21 17.15
CA ILE A 535 -3.03 -13.49 17.32
C ILE A 535 -1.53 -13.25 17.62
N LYS A 536 -0.86 -12.33 16.90
CA LYS A 536 0.55 -11.96 17.16
C LYS A 536 0.72 -11.41 18.58
N GLN A 537 -0.10 -10.44 18.98
CA GLN A 537 -0.09 -9.85 20.32
C GLN A 537 -0.34 -10.90 21.41
N THR A 538 -1.27 -11.84 21.18
CA THR A 538 -1.55 -12.95 22.11
C THR A 538 -0.35 -13.89 22.23
N LYS A 539 0.35 -14.18 21.12
CA LYS A 539 1.56 -15.01 21.10
C LYS A 539 2.72 -14.33 21.84
N GLU A 540 2.92 -13.03 21.64
CA GLU A 540 3.89 -12.24 22.39
C GLU A 540 3.56 -12.18 23.88
N ALA A 541 2.30 -11.92 24.25
CA ALA A 541 1.86 -11.89 25.64
C ALA A 541 2.12 -13.23 26.33
N LYS A 542 1.89 -14.35 25.62
CA LYS A 542 2.21 -15.71 26.09
C LYS A 542 3.71 -15.92 26.29
N GLN A 543 4.55 -15.45 25.38
CA GLN A 543 6.02 -15.51 25.53
C GLN A 543 6.51 -14.63 26.70
N ARG A 544 5.98 -13.42 26.86
CA ARG A 544 6.28 -12.53 27.99
C ARG A 544 5.85 -13.15 29.32
N LEU A 545 4.71 -13.84 29.36
CA LEU A 545 4.26 -14.60 30.53
C LEU A 545 5.19 -15.76 30.85
N GLN A 546 5.58 -16.56 29.85
CA GLN A 546 6.53 -17.66 30.03
C GLN A 546 7.89 -17.17 30.55
N HIS A 547 8.42 -16.07 30.01
CA HIS A 547 9.65 -15.45 30.51
C HIS A 547 9.51 -14.97 31.96
N LYS A 548 8.37 -14.35 32.33
CA LYS A 548 8.08 -13.97 33.72
C LYS A 548 8.00 -15.19 34.64
N GLN A 549 7.36 -16.29 34.22
CA GLN A 549 7.29 -17.53 34.99
C GLN A 549 8.68 -18.17 35.19
N VAL A 550 9.54 -18.16 34.17
CA VAL A 550 10.94 -18.62 34.31
C VAL A 550 11.71 -17.72 35.29
N SER A 551 11.57 -16.40 35.17
CA SER A 551 12.18 -15.44 36.11
C SER A 551 11.70 -15.63 37.55
N GLU A 552 10.39 -15.85 37.75
CA GLU A 552 9.80 -16.15 39.04
C GLU A 552 10.34 -17.47 39.62
N ASN A 553 10.45 -18.52 38.79
CA ASN A 553 11.03 -19.81 39.22
C ASN A 553 12.51 -19.68 39.59
N VAL A 554 13.30 -18.88 38.85
CA VAL A 554 14.70 -18.58 39.20
C VAL A 554 14.77 -17.80 40.52
N LEU A 555 13.87 -16.84 40.75
CA LEU A 555 13.78 -16.11 42.02
C LEU A 555 13.37 -17.02 43.18
N ARG A 556 12.37 -17.90 43.01
CA ARG A 556 11.97 -18.93 43.99
C ARG A 556 13.13 -19.87 44.32
N LEU A 557 13.88 -20.33 43.32
CA LEU A 557 15.10 -21.12 43.52
C LEU A 557 16.17 -20.33 44.29
N ARG A 558 16.34 -19.03 44.00
CA ARG A 558 17.29 -18.19 44.74
C ARG A 558 16.86 -17.95 46.18
N VAL A 559 15.57 -17.75 46.45
CA VAL A 559 15.02 -17.67 47.81
C VAL A 559 15.27 -18.99 48.55
N ASN A 560 14.95 -20.15 47.96
CA ASN A 560 15.24 -21.46 48.55
C ASN A 560 16.73 -21.67 48.84
N GLN A 561 17.63 -21.21 47.96
CA GLN A 561 19.08 -21.24 48.22
C GLN A 561 19.47 -20.36 49.41
N LEU A 562 18.91 -19.15 49.51
CA LEU A 562 19.17 -18.23 50.62
C LEU A 562 18.60 -18.76 51.93
N GLU A 563 17.40 -19.32 51.95
CA GLU A 563 16.84 -20.02 53.11
C GLU A 563 17.72 -21.19 53.56
N ASN A 564 18.26 -21.97 52.62
CA ASN A 564 19.17 -23.08 52.94
C ASN A 564 20.56 -22.60 53.38
N VAL A 565 20.99 -21.38 53.04
CA VAL A 565 22.16 -20.73 53.65
C VAL A 565 21.81 -20.27 55.07
N MET A 566 20.68 -19.55 55.25
CA MET A 566 20.22 -19.10 56.57
C MET A 566 20.07 -20.25 57.55
N LYS A 567 19.40 -21.36 57.19
CA LYS A 567 19.26 -22.54 58.05
C LYS A 567 20.62 -23.16 58.43
N ARG A 568 21.64 -23.09 57.56
CA ARG A 568 23.01 -23.54 57.88
C ARG A 568 23.71 -22.58 58.83
N GLU A 569 23.56 -21.27 58.63
CA GLU A 569 24.09 -20.26 59.56
C GLU A 569 23.38 -20.31 60.92
N GLU A 570 22.06 -20.54 60.96
CA GLU A 570 21.31 -20.75 62.20
C GLU A 570 21.85 -21.96 62.99
N ILE A 571 22.08 -23.10 62.32
CA ILE A 571 22.70 -24.28 62.94
C ILE A 571 24.14 -23.97 63.40
N SER A 572 24.93 -23.24 62.59
CA SER A 572 26.29 -22.82 62.93
C SER A 572 26.31 -21.93 64.17
N ILE A 573 25.51 -20.85 64.19
CA ILE A 573 25.34 -19.92 65.32
C ILE A 573 24.86 -20.67 66.56
N TYR A 574 23.87 -21.55 66.43
CA TYR A 574 23.39 -22.38 67.53
C TYR A 574 24.50 -23.27 68.10
N SER A 575 25.29 -23.92 67.23
CA SER A 575 26.42 -24.76 67.66
C SER A 575 27.51 -23.95 68.37
N MET A 576 27.82 -22.74 67.89
CA MET A 576 28.80 -21.84 68.50
C MET A 576 28.30 -21.26 69.82
N GLN A 577 27.01 -20.90 69.92
CA GLN A 577 26.40 -20.44 71.17
C GLN A 577 26.37 -21.56 72.21
N LYS A 578 26.01 -22.79 71.81
CA LYS A 578 26.09 -23.98 72.67
C LYS A 578 27.52 -24.20 73.17
N PHE A 579 28.51 -24.23 72.27
CA PHE A 579 29.91 -24.41 72.64
C PHE A 579 30.44 -23.29 73.55
N ARG A 580 30.05 -22.03 73.31
CA ARG A 580 30.38 -20.90 74.19
C ARG A 580 29.79 -21.11 75.59
N LEU A 581 28.52 -21.51 75.69
CA LEU A 581 27.87 -21.78 76.98
C LEU A 581 28.54 -22.94 77.72
N GLU A 582 28.88 -24.02 77.01
CA GLU A 582 29.63 -25.18 77.56
C GLU A 582 31.02 -24.76 78.07
N LEU A 583 31.74 -23.93 77.32
CA LEU A 583 33.03 -23.36 77.74
C LEU A 583 32.87 -22.44 78.96
N GLU A 584 31.87 -21.55 78.97
CA GLU A 584 31.57 -20.68 80.11
C GLU A 584 31.18 -21.47 81.36
N THR A 585 30.45 -22.58 81.24
CA THR A 585 30.18 -23.49 82.36
C THR A 585 31.46 -24.14 82.87
N ALA A 586 32.28 -24.73 81.99
CA ALA A 586 33.54 -25.37 82.38
C ALA A 586 34.54 -24.38 83.02
N MET A 587 34.61 -23.14 82.51
CA MET A 587 35.42 -22.08 83.11
C MET A 587 34.89 -21.65 84.49
N ARG A 588 33.55 -21.54 84.67
CA ARG A 588 32.96 -21.25 85.98
C ARG A 588 33.19 -22.37 86.99
N GLU A 589 33.02 -23.62 86.57
CA GLU A 589 33.33 -24.80 87.39
C GLU A 589 34.81 -24.82 87.81
N ARG A 590 35.73 -24.62 86.85
CA ARG A 590 37.16 -24.55 87.15
C ARG A 590 37.53 -23.37 88.04
N GLN A 591 36.86 -22.23 87.91
CA GLN A 591 37.07 -21.08 88.81
C GLN A 591 36.58 -21.37 90.24
N ILE A 592 35.44 -22.06 90.39
CA ILE A 592 34.95 -22.53 91.70
C ILE A 592 35.94 -23.53 92.29
N GLU A 593 36.45 -24.49 91.52
CA GLU A 593 37.45 -25.47 91.95
C GLU A 593 38.79 -24.82 92.36
N ILE A 594 39.25 -23.80 91.62
CA ILE A 594 40.44 -23.02 91.99
C ILE A 594 40.20 -22.24 93.29
N ASN A 595 39.00 -21.66 93.46
CA ASN A 595 38.65 -20.93 94.67
C ASN A 595 38.57 -21.86 95.90
N THR A 596 37.91 -23.02 95.80
CA THR A 596 37.85 -23.98 96.92
C THR A 596 39.23 -24.56 97.25
N ASN A 597 40.06 -24.86 96.25
CA ASN A 597 41.45 -25.26 96.47
C ASN A 597 42.29 -24.15 97.14
N LYS A 598 42.09 -22.89 96.73
CA LYS A 598 42.73 -21.72 97.36
C LYS A 598 42.30 -21.55 98.81
N ASP A 599 41.02 -21.73 99.12
CA ASP A 599 40.49 -21.65 100.49
C ASP A 599 41.04 -22.79 101.35
N ILE A 600 41.11 -24.02 100.83
CA ILE A 600 41.78 -25.16 101.46
C ILE A 600 43.27 -24.85 101.75
N LEU A 601 43.98 -24.21 100.81
CA LEU A 601 45.37 -23.79 101.01
C LEU A 601 45.52 -22.67 102.04
N ILE A 602 44.57 -21.73 102.11
CA ILE A 602 44.53 -20.68 103.15
C ILE A 602 44.32 -21.31 104.54
N VAL A 603 43.39 -22.28 104.67
CA VAL A 603 43.17 -23.03 105.91
C VAL A 603 44.43 -23.84 106.29
N LYS A 604 45.05 -24.56 105.35
CA LYS A 604 46.31 -25.28 105.59
C LYS A 604 47.44 -24.33 106.04
N ARG A 605 47.58 -23.16 105.40
CA ARG A 605 48.57 -22.15 105.81
C ARG A 605 48.30 -21.65 107.23
N ARG A 606 47.04 -21.36 107.55
CA ARG A 606 46.63 -20.94 108.90
C ARG A 606 46.99 -21.99 109.95
N ASN A 607 46.68 -23.27 109.71
CA ASN A 607 47.03 -24.36 110.62
C ASN A 607 48.55 -24.46 110.82
N LEU A 608 49.35 -24.34 109.75
CA LEU A 608 50.81 -24.32 109.82
C LEU A 608 51.37 -23.09 110.56
N ASP A 609 50.76 -21.91 110.43
CA ASP A 609 51.14 -20.72 111.20
C ASP A 609 50.74 -20.86 112.68
N GLU A 610 49.63 -21.52 113.00
CA GLU A 610 49.23 -21.86 114.37
C GLU A 610 50.22 -22.88 115.00
N GLU A 611 50.62 -23.93 114.26
CA GLU A 611 51.67 -24.87 114.66
C GLU A 611 53.03 -24.18 114.85
N LYS A 612 53.43 -23.30 113.94
CA LYS A 612 54.65 -22.48 114.04
C LYS A 612 54.62 -21.55 115.24
N CYS A 613 53.47 -20.96 115.58
CA CYS A 613 53.31 -20.18 116.80
C CYS A 613 53.43 -21.04 118.07
N ARG A 614 52.88 -22.25 118.06
CA ARG A 614 53.07 -23.25 119.12
C ARG A 614 54.55 -23.64 119.28
N LEU A 615 55.22 -24.02 118.20
CA LEU A 615 56.64 -24.36 118.22
C LEU A 615 57.52 -23.18 118.67
N LYS A 616 57.21 -21.94 118.27
CA LYS A 616 57.88 -20.74 118.79
C LYS A 616 57.70 -20.59 120.31
N LYS A 617 56.49 -20.86 120.83
CA LYS A 617 56.22 -20.83 122.27
C LYS A 617 57.05 -21.90 123.01
N ASP A 618 57.12 -23.12 122.47
CA ASP A 618 57.90 -24.22 123.03
C ASP A 618 59.41 -23.95 122.98
N ILE A 619 59.91 -23.34 121.89
CA ILE A 619 61.29 -22.84 121.78
C ILE A 619 61.56 -21.74 122.81
N GLY A 620 60.65 -20.78 122.97
CA GLY A 620 60.76 -19.72 123.99
C GLY A 620 60.82 -20.28 125.42
N GLN A 621 60.03 -21.30 125.73
CA GLN A 621 60.11 -22.03 127.01
C GLN A 621 61.46 -22.72 127.19
N ARG A 622 61.98 -23.40 126.15
CA ARG A 622 63.32 -24.03 126.19
C ARG A 622 64.45 -23.01 126.31
N GLN A 623 64.37 -21.87 125.61
CA GLN A 623 65.32 -20.77 125.71
C GLN A 623 65.30 -20.14 127.11
N GLY A 624 64.12 -19.94 127.69
CA GLY A 624 63.99 -19.52 129.10
C GLY A 624 64.66 -20.51 130.06
N LYS A 625 64.53 -21.82 129.81
CA LYS A 625 65.19 -22.86 130.60
C LYS A 625 66.72 -22.86 130.43
N ILE A 626 67.21 -22.64 129.21
CA ILE A 626 68.65 -22.46 128.92
C ILE A 626 69.17 -21.19 129.62
N HIS A 627 68.44 -20.09 129.57
CA HIS A 627 68.85 -18.84 130.23
C HIS A 627 68.91 -18.99 131.75
N GLN A 628 67.98 -19.73 132.37
CA GLN A 628 68.06 -20.10 133.78
C GLN A 628 69.32 -20.94 134.10
N LEU A 629 69.72 -21.87 133.21
CA LEU A 629 70.95 -22.65 133.37
C LEU A 629 72.21 -21.80 133.16
N GLN A 630 72.19 -20.88 132.19
CA GLN A 630 73.28 -19.93 131.94
C GLN A 630 73.44 -18.93 133.08
N GLN A 631 72.35 -18.42 133.68
CA GLN A 631 72.43 -17.59 134.88
C GLN A 631 73.00 -18.38 136.06
N ARG A 632 72.60 -19.65 136.26
CA ARG A 632 73.23 -20.52 137.29
C ARG A 632 74.73 -20.72 137.04
N PHE A 633 75.14 -20.96 135.79
CA PHE A 633 76.55 -21.10 135.43
C PHE A 633 77.33 -19.79 135.60
N HIS A 634 76.74 -18.65 135.21
CA HIS A 634 77.38 -17.34 135.34
C HIS A 634 77.49 -16.92 136.80
N ILE A 635 76.49 -17.22 137.65
CA ILE A 635 76.59 -17.07 139.10
C ILE A 635 77.76 -17.91 139.63
N ALA A 636 77.86 -19.20 139.24
CA ALA A 636 78.96 -20.07 139.64
C ALA A 636 80.35 -19.57 139.17
N GLN A 637 80.43 -19.01 137.97
CA GLN A 637 81.66 -18.42 137.42
C GLN A 637 82.01 -17.06 138.05
N THR A 638 81.01 -16.32 138.55
CA THR A 638 81.19 -15.03 139.24
C THR A 638 81.53 -15.22 140.73
N THR A 639 81.16 -16.35 141.32
CA THR A 639 81.59 -16.74 142.69
C THR A 639 83.05 -17.21 142.78
N LEU A 640 83.77 -17.33 141.66
CA LEU A 640 85.22 -17.62 141.66
C LEU A 640 86.00 -16.31 141.46
N GLY A 641 86.41 -15.71 142.58
CA GLY A 641 87.13 -14.43 142.62
C GLY A 641 88.55 -14.47 142.03
N LYS A 642 89.19 -13.29 142.03
CA LYS A 642 90.58 -13.06 141.62
C LYS A 642 91.35 -12.47 142.81
N ASP A 643 92.65 -12.71 142.90
CA ASP A 643 93.56 -12.04 143.85
C ASP A 643 94.93 -11.74 143.20
N GLU A 644 95.86 -11.18 143.97
CA GLU A 644 96.86 -10.20 143.52
C GLU A 644 98.07 -10.73 142.71
N ASP A 645 98.23 -12.04 142.53
CA ASP A 645 99.00 -12.62 141.40
C ASP A 645 98.07 -12.81 140.18
N GLY A 646 97.46 -11.69 139.79
CA GLY A 646 96.16 -11.66 139.13
C GLY A 646 96.12 -12.03 137.64
N GLN A 647 96.24 -13.31 137.32
CA GLN A 647 95.38 -13.97 136.32
C GLN A 647 95.15 -15.46 136.65
N PRO A 648 94.09 -16.10 136.12
CA PRO A 648 94.26 -17.44 135.59
C PRO A 648 95.33 -17.40 134.48
N LEU A 649 96.56 -17.84 134.83
CA LEU A 649 97.79 -17.94 134.03
C LEU A 649 97.57 -18.33 132.54
N SER A 650 98.39 -17.92 131.55
CA SER A 650 99.51 -16.97 131.50
C SER A 650 99.87 -16.61 130.03
N ILE A 651 100.78 -15.67 129.81
CA ILE A 651 100.98 -14.89 128.57
C ILE A 651 102.15 -15.37 127.67
N THR A 652 102.91 -16.39 128.07
CA THR A 652 104.08 -16.90 127.30
C THR A 652 103.74 -17.47 125.91
N HIS A 653 102.50 -17.88 125.65
CA HIS A 653 102.04 -18.39 124.36
C HIS A 653 102.11 -17.34 123.23
N PHE A 654 101.89 -16.06 123.54
CA PHE A 654 101.77 -14.99 122.53
C PHE A 654 103.09 -14.55 121.88
N LYS A 655 104.25 -14.75 122.55
CA LYS A 655 105.56 -14.46 121.94
C LYS A 655 106.01 -15.54 120.95
N LEU A 656 105.49 -16.76 121.05
CA LEU A 656 105.83 -17.87 120.16
C LEU A 656 105.07 -17.80 118.83
N LYS A 657 103.83 -17.29 118.85
CA LYS A 657 102.94 -17.21 117.69
C LYS A 657 103.44 -16.24 116.59
N ASN A 658 103.96 -15.07 116.97
CA ASN A 658 104.46 -14.07 116.00
C ASN A 658 105.64 -14.57 115.15
N ALA A 659 106.36 -15.62 115.57
CA ALA A 659 107.44 -16.20 114.77
C ALA A 659 106.93 -17.12 113.65
N GLN A 660 105.75 -17.74 113.82
CA GLN A 660 105.18 -18.69 112.87
C GLN A 660 104.42 -18.02 111.72
N GLU A 661 103.76 -16.88 111.97
CA GLU A 661 102.99 -16.13 110.96
C GLU A 661 103.87 -15.62 109.79
N LYS A 662 105.18 -15.40 110.02
CA LYS A 662 106.12 -14.97 108.98
C LYS A 662 106.44 -16.06 107.93
N GLN A 663 106.26 -17.33 108.27
CA GLN A 663 106.53 -18.45 107.36
C GLN A 663 105.31 -18.79 106.49
N LEU A 664 104.10 -18.72 107.07
CA LEU A 664 102.83 -18.98 106.37
C LEU A 664 102.57 -17.99 105.22
N LEU A 665 102.96 -16.72 105.39
CA LEU A 665 102.83 -15.68 104.35
C LEU A 665 103.66 -15.97 103.08
N GLN A 666 104.66 -16.86 103.14
CA GLN A 666 105.43 -17.26 101.97
C GLN A 666 104.78 -18.44 101.22
N GLU A 667 104.14 -19.37 101.94
CA GLU A 667 103.37 -20.49 101.36
C GLU A 667 102.06 -20.01 100.71
N GLU A 668 101.45 -18.93 101.20
CA GLU A 668 100.29 -18.31 100.55
C GLU A 668 100.64 -17.70 99.18
N GLY A 669 101.87 -17.21 98.98
CA GLY A 669 102.33 -16.65 97.69
C GLY A 669 102.30 -17.67 96.55
N ASP A 670 102.90 -18.84 96.76
CA ASP A 670 102.96 -19.93 95.77
C ASP A 670 101.56 -20.44 95.35
N MET A 671 100.58 -20.36 96.25
CA MET A 671 99.19 -20.72 95.98
C MET A 671 98.46 -19.72 95.05
N TRP A 672 98.82 -18.44 95.09
CA TRP A 672 98.27 -17.43 94.16
C TRP A 672 98.87 -17.60 92.76
N ASP A 673 100.16 -17.88 92.64
CA ASP A 673 100.82 -18.18 91.35
C ASP A 673 100.22 -19.41 90.64
N GLN A 674 99.78 -20.44 91.39
CA GLN A 674 99.06 -21.57 90.81
C GLN A 674 97.65 -21.21 90.30
N LYS A 675 96.96 -20.25 90.93
CA LYS A 675 95.68 -19.73 90.44
C LYS A 675 95.87 -18.90 89.17
N ILE A 676 96.90 -18.04 89.12
CA ILE A 676 97.23 -17.24 87.93
C ILE A 676 97.43 -18.15 86.71
N LYS A 677 98.23 -19.22 86.84
CA LYS A 677 98.45 -20.21 85.76
C LYS A 677 97.20 -20.99 85.33
N LYS A 678 96.16 -21.06 86.15
CA LYS A 678 94.86 -21.62 85.75
C LYS A 678 94.04 -20.59 84.97
N PHE A 679 93.97 -19.35 85.47
CA PHE A 679 93.29 -18.26 84.78
C PHE A 679 93.93 -17.93 83.42
N GLU A 680 95.25 -18.01 83.27
CA GLU A 680 95.93 -17.89 81.97
C GLU A 680 95.44 -18.95 80.95
N LYS A 681 95.26 -20.20 81.40
CA LYS A 681 94.73 -21.28 80.53
C LYS A 681 93.24 -21.07 80.20
N GLU A 682 92.46 -20.60 81.16
CA GLU A 682 91.05 -20.23 80.95
C GLU A 682 90.91 -19.03 80.00
N ILE A 683 91.80 -18.04 80.08
CA ILE A 683 91.87 -16.91 79.14
C ILE A 683 92.17 -17.43 77.72
N VAL A 684 93.18 -18.30 77.54
CA VAL A 684 93.48 -18.89 76.22
C VAL A 684 92.31 -19.74 75.69
N ALA A 685 91.60 -20.47 76.56
CA ALA A 685 90.40 -21.21 76.17
C ALA A 685 89.24 -20.29 75.78
N MET A 686 89.03 -19.19 76.51
CA MET A 686 88.03 -18.17 76.18
C MET A 686 88.38 -17.43 74.89
N GLU A 687 89.65 -17.09 74.65
CA GLU A 687 90.12 -16.50 73.39
C GLU A 687 89.87 -17.43 72.20
N ASN A 688 90.16 -18.72 72.33
CA ASN A 688 89.90 -19.70 71.26
C ASN A 688 88.39 -19.87 71.02
N THR A 689 87.58 -19.89 72.09
CA THR A 689 86.11 -19.88 71.98
C THR A 689 85.61 -18.61 71.26
N LEU A 690 86.14 -17.45 71.64
CA LEU A 690 85.81 -16.14 71.06
C LEU A 690 86.25 -16.06 69.58
N LYS A 691 87.40 -16.62 69.21
CA LYS A 691 87.85 -16.74 67.81
C LYS A 691 86.87 -17.57 66.98
N ILE A 692 86.39 -18.71 67.49
CA ILE A 692 85.38 -19.54 66.80
C ILE A 692 84.04 -18.79 66.69
N VAL A 693 83.56 -18.16 67.76
CA VAL A 693 82.30 -17.38 67.77
C VAL A 693 82.37 -16.14 66.86
N ASN A 694 83.52 -15.48 66.78
CA ASN A 694 83.71 -14.36 65.86
C ASN A 694 83.77 -14.82 64.41
N LEU A 695 84.47 -15.93 64.11
CA LEU A 695 84.51 -16.51 62.77
C LEU A 695 83.12 -16.98 62.32
N SER A 696 82.36 -17.69 63.17
CA SER A 696 81.00 -18.11 62.83
C SER A 696 80.05 -16.93 62.69
N ASN A 697 80.17 -15.86 63.49
CA ASN A 697 79.43 -14.61 63.29
C ASN A 697 79.79 -13.90 61.99
N VAL A 698 81.07 -13.90 61.56
CA VAL A 698 81.49 -13.32 60.28
C VAL A 698 80.90 -14.12 59.13
N THR A 699 81.00 -15.46 59.14
CA THR A 699 80.39 -16.33 58.13
C THR A 699 78.86 -16.20 58.10
N TYR A 700 78.21 -16.08 59.26
CA TYR A 700 76.76 -15.89 59.35
C TYR A 700 76.32 -14.50 58.85
N ARG A 701 77.10 -13.45 59.13
CA ARG A 701 76.88 -12.12 58.54
C ARG A 701 77.10 -12.11 57.04
N GLN A 702 78.02 -12.92 56.51
CA GLN A 702 78.21 -13.11 55.07
C GLN A 702 77.03 -13.88 54.47
N SER A 703 76.54 -14.95 55.10
CA SER A 703 75.37 -15.70 54.59
C SER A 703 74.03 -14.98 54.76
N LEU A 704 73.95 -13.99 55.65
CA LEU A 704 72.84 -13.05 55.78
C LEU A 704 73.06 -11.72 55.02
N SER A 705 74.24 -11.48 54.46
CA SER A 705 74.47 -10.29 53.63
C SER A 705 73.70 -10.45 52.33
N ALA A 706 72.99 -9.40 51.93
CA ALA A 706 72.34 -9.38 50.64
C ALA A 706 73.42 -9.37 49.55
N VAL A 707 73.39 -10.40 48.69
CA VAL A 707 73.94 -10.52 47.32
C VAL A 707 75.10 -9.57 46.97
N GLU A 708 76.27 -10.13 46.66
CA GLU A 708 77.43 -9.35 46.23
C GLU A 708 77.10 -8.40 45.07
N GLU A 709 77.68 -7.19 45.06
CA GLU A 709 77.38 -6.14 44.06
C GLU A 709 77.71 -6.51 42.60
N SER A 710 78.26 -7.70 42.35
CA SER A 710 78.62 -8.22 41.03
C SER A 710 77.57 -9.15 40.40
N ASP A 711 76.49 -9.50 41.09
CA ASP A 711 75.45 -10.38 40.54
C ASP A 711 74.43 -9.62 39.66
N GLN A 712 73.95 -10.29 38.61
CA GLN A 712 73.07 -9.73 37.57
C GLN A 712 71.81 -9.05 38.16
N GLU A 713 71.20 -9.64 39.19
CA GLU A 713 70.00 -9.09 39.85
C GLU A 713 70.25 -7.71 40.50
N CYS A 714 71.49 -7.35 40.82
CA CYS A 714 71.85 -6.03 41.36
C CYS A 714 72.02 -4.98 40.25
N GLN A 715 72.43 -5.39 39.04
CA GLN A 715 72.43 -4.52 37.86
C GLN A 715 70.99 -4.28 37.39
N ASP A 716 70.19 -5.34 37.24
CA ASP A 716 68.77 -5.25 36.91
C ASP A 716 68.02 -4.39 37.94
N LYS A 717 68.35 -4.49 39.24
CA LYS A 717 67.83 -3.60 40.28
C LYS A 717 68.27 -2.15 40.08
N LYS A 718 69.53 -1.86 39.74
CA LYS A 718 70.02 -0.49 39.49
C LYS A 718 69.35 0.12 38.25
N GLU A 719 69.09 -0.67 37.20
CA GLU A 719 68.34 -0.25 36.01
C GLU A 719 66.87 0.00 36.33
N LEU A 720 66.20 -0.90 37.07
CA LEU A 720 64.83 -0.71 37.54
C LEU A 720 64.71 0.47 38.53
N GLU A 721 65.67 0.71 39.40
CA GLU A 721 65.70 1.89 40.28
C GLU A 721 65.90 3.19 39.47
N ALA A 722 66.70 3.17 38.40
CA ALA A 722 66.82 4.28 37.47
C ALA A 722 65.53 4.53 36.68
N GLU A 723 64.87 3.48 36.19
CA GLU A 723 63.58 3.57 35.48
C GLU A 723 62.45 4.02 36.42
N ILE A 724 62.38 3.48 37.64
CA ILE A 724 61.47 3.93 38.70
C ILE A 724 61.76 5.39 39.08
N SER A 725 63.02 5.83 39.11
CA SER A 725 63.38 7.25 39.34
C SER A 725 62.91 8.15 38.20
N ALA A 726 63.12 7.73 36.95
CA ALA A 726 62.63 8.43 35.75
C ALA A 726 61.10 8.51 35.73
N ILE A 727 60.40 7.40 35.94
CA ILE A 727 58.93 7.35 36.04
C ILE A 727 58.44 8.19 37.22
N ASN A 728 59.12 8.18 38.38
CA ASN A 728 58.77 9.05 39.50
C ASN A 728 58.98 10.53 39.20
N SER A 729 59.96 10.90 38.37
CA SER A 729 60.12 12.29 37.90
C SER A 729 58.94 12.70 37.01
N VAL A 730 58.48 11.83 36.11
CA VAL A 730 57.29 12.04 35.27
C VAL A 730 56.01 12.05 36.11
N ILE A 731 55.88 11.20 37.13
CA ILE A 731 54.75 11.22 38.07
C ILE A 731 54.77 12.51 38.91
N ARG A 732 55.95 13.05 39.27
CA ARG A 732 56.04 14.35 39.96
C ARG A 732 55.59 15.50 39.06
N THR A 733 56.06 15.57 37.80
CA THR A 733 55.59 16.61 36.87
C THR A 733 54.10 16.46 36.56
N LYS A 734 53.59 15.24 36.35
CA LYS A 734 52.16 14.99 36.17
C LYS A 734 51.32 15.26 37.43
N LYS A 735 51.85 15.04 38.63
CA LYS A 735 51.21 15.48 39.89
C LYS A 735 51.20 17.00 40.04
N GLN A 736 52.24 17.70 39.58
CA GLN A 736 52.27 19.16 39.52
C GLN A 736 51.29 19.72 38.48
N GLU A 737 51.24 19.17 37.27
CA GLU A 737 50.21 19.50 36.26
C GLU A 737 48.79 19.24 36.79
N LEU A 738 48.58 18.13 37.50
CA LEU A 738 47.29 17.76 38.07
C LEU A 738 46.93 18.63 39.29
N ALA A 739 47.91 19.09 40.07
CA ALA A 739 47.71 20.08 41.13
C ALA A 739 47.36 21.45 40.52
N PHE A 740 48.07 21.89 39.47
CA PHE A 740 47.76 23.10 38.72
C PHE A 740 46.35 23.04 38.13
N LYS A 741 45.98 21.96 37.43
CA LYS A 741 44.63 21.76 36.90
C LYS A 741 43.55 21.65 37.99
N LYS A 742 43.86 21.06 39.16
CA LYS A 742 42.93 21.03 40.31
C LYS A 742 42.75 22.41 40.95
N ASN A 743 43.81 23.22 41.04
CA ASN A 743 43.72 24.58 41.53
C ASN A 743 42.96 25.45 40.54
N HIS A 744 43.24 25.32 39.23
CA HIS A 744 42.48 26.00 38.19
C HIS A 744 41.01 25.57 38.15
N LEU A 745 40.68 24.29 38.38
CA LEU A 745 39.28 23.85 38.55
C LEU A 745 38.64 24.38 39.85
N LYS A 746 39.40 24.59 40.92
CA LYS A 746 38.91 25.23 42.14
C LYS A 746 38.64 26.72 41.92
N GLU A 747 39.54 27.42 41.24
CA GLU A 747 39.36 28.80 40.80
C GLU A 747 38.12 28.90 39.89
N LEU A 748 37.99 28.02 38.90
CA LEU A 748 36.84 27.99 37.99
C LEU A 748 35.52 27.68 38.74
N ASN A 749 35.54 26.78 39.72
CA ASN A 749 34.38 26.53 40.58
C ASN A 749 34.09 27.71 41.51
N GLN A 750 35.10 28.44 41.99
CA GLN A 750 34.89 29.66 42.78
C GLN A 750 34.28 30.78 41.93
N THR A 751 34.72 30.93 40.67
CA THR A 751 34.07 31.86 39.73
C THR A 751 32.68 31.39 39.32
N LEU A 752 32.43 30.08 39.26
CA LEU A 752 31.09 29.54 38.99
C LEU A 752 30.14 29.82 40.17
N ILE A 753 30.59 29.57 41.40
CA ILE A 753 29.82 29.87 42.63
C ILE A 753 29.53 31.36 42.70
N ALA A 754 30.52 32.23 42.49
CA ALA A 754 30.30 33.68 42.45
C ALA A 754 29.28 34.08 41.36
N CYS A 755 29.30 33.44 40.19
CA CYS A 755 28.36 33.71 39.10
C CYS A 755 26.94 33.16 39.38
N ASP A 756 26.82 32.05 40.14
CA ASP A 756 25.52 31.56 40.64
C ASP A 756 25.01 32.42 41.82
N ASP A 757 25.88 32.97 42.67
CA ASP A 757 25.53 33.94 43.71
C ASP A 757 25.06 35.26 43.07
N ASP A 758 25.80 35.83 42.10
CA ASP A 758 25.40 37.01 41.30
C ASP A 758 24.02 36.79 40.62
N LYS A 759 23.78 35.58 40.12
CA LYS A 759 22.52 35.18 39.50
C LYS A 759 21.39 35.01 40.53
N MET A 760 21.68 34.54 41.74
CA MET A 760 20.73 34.48 42.84
C MET A 760 20.39 35.88 43.35
N GLU A 761 21.36 36.80 43.44
CA GLU A 761 21.11 38.22 43.70
C GLU A 761 20.26 38.84 42.59
N ALA A 762 20.56 38.58 41.32
CA ALA A 762 19.75 39.05 40.19
C ALA A 762 18.30 38.50 40.22
N PHE A 763 18.10 37.24 40.62
CA PHE A 763 16.76 36.66 40.82
C PHE A 763 16.02 37.28 42.01
N GLN A 764 16.72 37.59 43.11
CA GLN A 764 16.12 38.32 44.24
C GLN A 764 15.74 39.74 43.81
N LEU A 765 16.59 40.43 43.05
CA LEU A 765 16.32 41.76 42.51
C LEU A 765 15.14 41.73 41.54
N GLN A 766 15.06 40.72 40.65
CA GLN A 766 13.90 40.50 39.79
C GLN A 766 12.63 40.27 40.62
N GLY A 767 12.70 39.46 41.69
CA GLY A 767 11.57 39.24 42.59
C GLY A 767 11.09 40.52 43.28
N VAL A 768 12.02 41.39 43.70
CA VAL A 768 11.70 42.72 44.23
C VAL A 768 11.03 43.58 43.16
N TYR A 769 11.58 43.66 41.95
CA TYR A 769 10.96 44.41 40.84
C TYR A 769 9.61 43.83 40.40
N GLU A 770 9.37 42.52 40.50
CA GLU A 770 8.07 41.90 40.21
C GLU A 770 7.03 42.23 41.29
N VAL A 771 7.45 42.30 42.56
CA VAL A 771 6.59 42.80 43.66
C VAL A 771 6.30 44.28 43.50
N GLU A 772 7.29 45.11 43.20
CA GLU A 772 7.11 46.54 42.91
C GLU A 772 6.22 46.77 41.69
N LEU A 773 6.37 45.98 40.62
CA LEU A 773 5.49 46.02 39.45
C LEU A 773 4.07 45.56 39.80
N GLY A 774 3.92 44.57 40.68
CA GLY A 774 2.64 44.13 41.22
C GLY A 774 1.96 45.20 42.07
N ASP A 775 2.72 45.92 42.89
CA ASP A 775 2.25 47.06 43.68
C ASP A 775 1.90 48.25 42.80
N LEU A 776 2.73 48.59 41.82
CA LEU A 776 2.41 49.61 40.82
C LEU A 776 1.14 49.25 40.04
N LYS A 777 0.92 47.98 39.65
CA LYS A 777 -0.34 47.54 39.02
C LYS A 777 -1.54 47.59 39.97
N ARG A 778 -1.36 47.32 41.26
CA ARG A 778 -2.40 47.48 42.30
C ARG A 778 -2.71 48.95 42.57
N HIS A 779 -1.70 49.81 42.52
CA HIS A 779 -1.87 51.26 42.58
C HIS A 779 -2.56 51.78 41.32
N GLU A 780 -2.16 51.34 40.12
CA GLU A 780 -2.77 51.70 38.85
C GLU A 780 -4.24 51.25 38.81
N SER A 781 -4.58 50.01 39.17
CA SER A 781 -5.97 49.57 39.24
C SER A 781 -6.77 50.35 40.31
N GLY A 782 -6.17 50.61 41.47
CA GLY A 782 -6.76 51.48 42.50
C GLY A 782 -6.93 52.94 42.06
N HIS A 783 -6.04 53.44 41.19
CA HIS A 783 -6.14 54.76 40.57
C HIS A 783 -7.23 54.77 39.49
N VAL A 784 -7.32 53.75 38.64
CA VAL A 784 -8.40 53.54 37.67
C VAL A 784 -9.75 53.40 38.37
N GLU A 785 -9.85 52.74 39.52
CA GLU A 785 -11.07 52.71 40.33
C GLU A 785 -11.42 54.04 40.98
N LYS A 786 -10.42 54.82 41.42
CA LYS A 786 -10.61 56.18 41.93
C LYS A 786 -11.03 57.13 40.81
N LEU A 787 -10.47 56.97 39.61
CA LEU A 787 -10.79 57.75 38.41
C LEU A 787 -12.18 57.39 37.90
N ASN A 788 -12.54 56.10 37.82
CA ASN A 788 -13.91 55.64 37.54
C ASN A 788 -14.93 56.09 38.60
N ARG A 789 -14.53 56.24 39.87
CA ARG A 789 -15.37 56.84 40.93
C ARG A 789 -15.48 58.35 40.74
N ALA A 790 -14.38 59.03 40.44
CA ALA A 790 -14.35 60.46 40.14
C ALA A 790 -15.21 60.77 38.91
N ASP A 791 -15.07 60.05 37.80
CA ASP A 791 -15.88 60.17 36.58
C ASP A 791 -17.36 59.90 36.85
N ARG A 792 -17.71 58.89 37.66
CA ARG A 792 -19.11 58.70 38.09
C ARG A 792 -19.60 59.90 38.92
N HIS A 793 -18.78 60.45 39.80
CA HIS A 793 -19.09 61.65 40.56
C HIS A 793 -19.21 62.89 39.66
N LEU A 794 -18.35 63.01 38.66
CA LEU A 794 -18.24 64.13 37.74
C LEU A 794 -19.39 64.09 36.73
N GLN A 795 -19.78 62.93 36.21
CA GLN A 795 -21.03 62.72 35.48
C GLN A 795 -22.28 63.02 36.33
N THR A 796 -22.25 62.70 37.63
CA THR A 796 -23.36 63.02 38.55
C THR A 796 -23.43 64.53 38.83
N CYS A 797 -22.28 65.20 39.00
CA CYS A 797 -22.21 66.66 39.15
C CYS A 797 -22.56 67.39 37.84
N MET A 798 -22.12 66.90 36.67
CA MET A 798 -22.47 67.46 35.35
C MET A 798 -23.97 67.35 35.06
N LYS A 799 -24.67 66.33 35.56
CA LYS A 799 -26.14 66.24 35.48
C LYS A 799 -26.87 67.20 36.43
N ASN A 800 -26.17 67.76 37.42
CA ASN A 800 -26.73 68.61 38.48
C ASN A 800 -26.15 70.04 38.48
N LEU A 801 -25.47 70.46 37.40
CA LEU A 801 -24.82 71.78 37.29
C LEU A 801 -25.49 72.66 36.24
N ASP A 802 -26.00 73.80 36.72
CA ASP A 802 -26.63 74.84 35.93
C ASP A 802 -25.58 75.58 35.06
N MET A 803 -25.79 75.61 33.73
CA MET A 803 -24.73 75.89 32.75
C MET A 803 -24.05 77.27 32.92
N GLN A 804 -24.74 78.25 33.51
CA GLN A 804 -24.21 79.61 33.68
C GLN A 804 -23.17 79.72 34.83
N ILE A 805 -23.16 78.78 35.78
CA ILE A 805 -22.18 78.79 36.87
C ILE A 805 -20.85 78.17 36.40
N THR A 806 -20.91 77.22 35.47
CA THR A 806 -19.78 76.40 35.01
C THR A 806 -18.71 77.21 34.28
N GLU A 807 -19.08 78.21 33.45
CA GLU A 807 -18.12 79.09 32.76
C GLU A 807 -17.26 79.92 33.74
N LYS A 808 -17.86 80.37 34.85
CA LYS A 808 -17.19 81.25 35.83
C LYS A 808 -16.13 80.49 36.62
N TYR A 809 -16.38 79.20 36.91
CA TYR A 809 -15.38 78.31 37.49
C TYR A 809 -14.33 77.85 36.48
N HIS A 810 -14.69 77.58 35.22
CA HIS A 810 -13.72 77.26 34.16
C HIS A 810 -12.72 78.40 33.93
N LYS A 811 -13.16 79.66 33.88
CA LYS A 811 -12.24 80.81 33.79
C LYS A 811 -11.32 80.92 35.00
N ASN A 812 -11.81 80.62 36.21
CA ASN A 812 -10.99 80.68 37.43
C ASN A 812 -9.93 79.55 37.49
N ILE A 813 -10.31 78.33 37.09
CA ILE A 813 -9.40 77.20 36.94
C ILE A 813 -8.35 77.47 35.87
N LEU A 814 -8.74 78.04 34.73
CA LEU A 814 -7.79 78.41 33.66
C LEU A 814 -6.78 79.47 34.13
N ILE A 815 -7.22 80.50 34.87
CA ILE A 815 -6.32 81.51 35.45
C ILE A 815 -5.34 80.85 36.44
N ARG A 816 -5.82 79.94 37.29
CA ARG A 816 -4.95 79.21 38.24
C ARG A 816 -3.96 78.28 37.53
N GLN A 817 -4.39 77.58 36.48
CA GLN A 817 -3.51 76.74 35.65
C GLN A 817 -2.47 77.57 34.91
N LEU A 818 -2.81 78.77 34.42
CA LEU A 818 -1.86 79.70 33.81
C LEU A 818 -0.87 80.26 34.84
N GLN A 819 -1.30 80.53 36.08
CA GLN A 819 -0.41 80.91 37.19
C GLN A 819 0.53 79.77 37.60
N GLU A 820 0.01 78.55 37.75
CA GLU A 820 0.81 77.36 38.06
C GLU A 820 1.79 77.05 36.91
N ALA A 821 1.37 77.16 35.64
CA ALA A 821 2.23 77.01 34.47
C ALA A 821 3.34 78.09 34.42
N ASN A 822 3.04 79.36 34.67
CA ASN A 822 4.06 80.41 34.78
C ASN A 822 5.02 80.14 35.95
N SER A 823 4.52 79.71 37.11
CA SER A 823 5.38 79.37 38.25
C SER A 823 6.28 78.16 37.98
N SER A 824 5.77 77.17 37.25
CA SER A 824 6.53 75.98 36.82
C SER A 824 7.56 76.33 35.74
N ALA A 825 7.22 77.19 34.78
CA ALA A 825 8.16 77.71 33.79
C ALA A 825 9.27 78.54 34.43
N LEU A 826 8.94 79.42 35.40
CA LEU A 826 9.94 80.17 36.17
C LEU A 826 10.79 79.23 37.05
N GLN A 827 10.21 78.17 37.61
CA GLN A 827 10.97 77.17 38.35
C GLN A 827 11.89 76.34 37.43
N GLN A 828 11.45 75.97 36.22
CA GLN A 828 12.30 75.33 35.21
C GLN A 828 13.39 76.27 34.67
N LEU A 829 13.13 77.58 34.57
CA LEU A 829 14.14 78.59 34.27
C LEU A 829 15.15 78.73 35.44
N SER A 830 14.70 78.60 36.69
CA SER A 830 15.60 78.54 37.85
C SER A 830 16.44 77.26 37.87
N GLU A 831 15.86 76.10 37.54
CA GLU A 831 16.57 74.82 37.47
C GLU A 831 17.53 74.74 36.29
N THR A 832 17.18 75.30 35.13
CA THR A 832 18.11 75.38 33.98
C THR A 832 19.25 76.35 34.25
N SER A 833 19.00 77.46 34.98
CA SER A 833 20.09 78.32 35.47
C SER A 833 21.00 77.59 36.47
N THR A 834 20.47 76.81 37.42
CA THR A 834 21.33 76.04 38.35
C THR A 834 22.06 74.87 37.68
N ARG A 835 21.49 74.25 36.63
CA ARG A 835 22.13 73.13 35.90
C ARG A 835 23.07 73.57 34.77
N PHE A 836 22.89 74.74 34.17
CA PHE A 836 23.67 75.23 33.02
C PHE A 836 24.20 76.66 33.26
N HIS A 837 25.40 76.74 33.83
CA HIS A 837 26.03 78.01 34.22
C HIS A 837 26.29 78.97 33.04
N GLU A 838 26.48 78.46 31.83
CA GLU A 838 26.71 79.27 30.61
C GLU A 838 25.45 80.01 30.13
N THR A 839 24.27 79.43 30.34
CA THR A 839 22.99 80.06 29.98
C THR A 839 22.47 81.03 31.04
N THR A 840 22.96 80.91 32.28
CA THR A 840 22.58 81.76 33.42
C THR A 840 22.63 83.26 33.11
N PRO A 841 23.72 83.86 32.59
CA PRO A 841 23.76 85.30 32.33
C PRO A 841 22.77 85.76 31.25
N HIS A 842 22.43 84.90 30.28
CA HIS A 842 21.39 85.20 29.29
C HIS A 842 19.98 85.14 29.91
N ILE A 843 19.72 84.14 30.74
CA ILE A 843 18.46 84.02 31.49
C ILE A 843 18.29 85.21 32.44
N THR A 844 19.31 85.58 33.23
CA THR A 844 19.23 86.75 34.14
C THR A 844 19.04 88.06 33.38
N ARG A 845 19.68 88.22 32.21
CA ARG A 845 19.48 89.41 31.38
C ARG A 845 18.04 89.52 30.88
N TYR A 846 17.49 88.44 30.30
CA TYR A 846 16.12 88.48 29.77
C TYR A 846 15.04 88.54 30.86
N THR A 847 15.26 87.96 32.05
CA THR A 847 14.31 88.14 33.17
C THR A 847 14.38 89.54 33.77
N TYR A 848 15.55 90.18 33.79
CA TYR A 848 15.70 91.59 34.20
C TYR A 848 15.11 92.57 33.18
N GLU A 849 15.30 92.34 31.87
CA GLU A 849 14.68 93.13 30.80
C GLU A 849 13.14 93.05 30.78
N GLN A 850 12.53 92.05 31.45
CA GLN A 850 11.08 91.83 31.52
C GLN A 850 10.48 91.96 32.94
N ASN A 851 11.24 92.39 33.94
CA ASN A 851 10.82 92.52 35.35
C ASN A 851 10.19 91.24 35.96
N LEU A 852 10.83 90.07 35.77
CA LEU A 852 10.38 88.79 36.33
C LEU A 852 11.39 88.19 37.32
N GLU A 853 10.94 87.91 38.55
CA GLU A 853 11.77 87.31 39.61
C GLU A 853 11.74 85.77 39.55
N LEU A 854 12.91 85.14 39.74
CA LEU A 854 13.09 83.68 39.68
C LEU A 854 13.01 83.05 41.10
N PRO A 855 12.22 81.98 41.32
CA PRO A 855 12.13 81.30 42.62
C PRO A 855 13.44 80.60 43.05
N GLY A 856 13.74 80.59 44.35
CA GLY A 856 14.94 79.96 44.92
C GLY A 856 14.78 78.46 45.27
N PRO A 857 15.87 77.66 45.26
CA PRO A 857 15.83 76.20 45.47
C PRO A 857 15.62 75.80 46.94
N LYS A 858 14.93 74.67 47.18
CA LYS A 858 14.66 74.08 48.51
C LYS A 858 15.37 72.73 48.70
N LEU A 859 15.90 72.49 49.89
CA LEU A 859 16.46 71.20 50.37
C LEU A 859 15.72 70.72 51.63
N GLN A 860 15.68 69.41 51.87
CA GLN A 860 15.16 68.78 53.10
C GLN A 860 16.10 67.69 53.64
N PHE A 861 16.03 67.44 54.95
CA PHE A 861 16.99 66.67 55.75
C PHE A 861 16.36 65.41 56.39
N LEU A 862 17.21 64.45 56.81
CA LEU A 862 16.86 63.20 57.50
C LEU A 862 17.33 63.19 58.97
N THR A 863 16.66 62.41 59.84
CA THR A 863 17.15 62.02 61.18
C THR A 863 16.70 60.60 61.57
N SER A 864 17.49 59.90 62.39
CA SER A 864 17.31 58.48 62.79
C SER A 864 17.31 58.31 64.32
N SER A 865 16.89 57.14 64.85
CA SER A 865 17.01 56.79 66.29
C SER A 865 17.04 55.28 66.58
N SER A 866 17.68 54.86 67.69
CA SER A 866 18.12 53.48 68.02
C SER A 866 18.25 53.28 69.56
N SER A 867 18.65 52.18 70.23
CA SER A 867 18.96 50.75 69.90
C SER A 867 19.28 49.95 71.19
N CYS A 868 18.80 48.71 71.37
CA CYS A 868 19.36 47.73 72.33
C CYS A 868 18.95 46.26 71.98
N SER A 869 19.69 45.18 72.27
CA SER A 869 20.73 44.98 73.32
C SER A 869 21.68 43.78 73.06
N THR A 870 23.01 43.96 73.35
CA THR A 870 24.01 43.04 74.02
C THR A 870 24.14 41.53 73.65
N ARG A 871 25.30 40.81 73.72
CA ARG A 871 26.74 41.05 74.08
C ARG A 871 27.58 39.86 73.54
N SER A 872 28.67 40.08 72.79
CA SER A 872 30.10 40.04 73.20
C SER A 872 30.86 38.69 73.15
N SER A 873 31.88 38.61 72.28
CA SER A 873 33.28 38.36 72.70
C SER A 873 34.25 38.88 71.62
N GLU A 874 35.21 39.69 72.05
CA GLU A 874 36.27 40.35 71.24
C GLU A 874 37.62 39.61 71.43
N TYR A 875 38.78 39.93 70.84
CA TYR A 875 39.31 40.46 69.55
C TYR A 875 40.79 39.95 69.52
N TYR A 876 41.58 39.96 68.46
CA TYR A 876 42.28 41.16 67.97
C TYR A 876 42.98 40.91 66.62
N VAL A 877 42.69 41.78 65.65
CA VAL A 877 43.57 42.15 64.53
C VAL A 877 43.36 43.65 64.33
N GLU A 878 44.44 44.42 64.22
CA GLU A 878 44.43 45.79 63.68
C GLU A 878 45.38 45.81 62.46
N LEU A 879 44.92 46.18 61.25
CA LEU A 879 44.73 47.56 60.72
C LEU A 879 46.07 48.31 60.63
N LYS A 880 46.44 49.09 59.59
CA LYS A 880 45.82 49.64 58.35
C LYS A 880 47.01 50.27 57.53
N PRO A 881 46.87 51.14 56.48
CA PRO A 881 45.74 51.51 55.62
C PRO A 881 46.04 51.48 54.09
N SER A 882 45.05 51.94 53.30
CA SER A 882 45.13 52.32 51.87
C SER A 882 45.60 53.78 51.68
N VAL A 883 46.18 54.13 50.52
CA VAL A 883 45.86 55.31 49.66
C VAL A 883 46.42 55.07 48.23
N ALA A 884 45.87 55.73 47.21
CA ALA A 884 46.04 55.44 45.78
C ALA A 884 46.98 56.39 44.98
N THR A 885 47.42 55.89 43.81
CA THR A 885 47.72 56.56 42.51
C THR A 885 48.48 57.91 42.43
N VAL A 886 49.56 57.98 41.62
CA VAL A 886 49.76 58.90 40.45
C VAL A 886 51.23 58.93 39.94
N LEU A 887 51.41 58.53 38.66
CA LEU A 887 52.31 58.99 37.56
C LEU A 887 53.82 59.38 37.73
N TYR A 888 54.49 59.43 36.56
CA TYR A 888 55.83 59.96 36.21
C TYR A 888 57.08 59.13 36.65
N GLU A 889 58.13 58.89 35.83
CA GLU A 889 58.33 58.96 34.36
C GLU A 889 59.72 58.37 33.98
N PHE A 890 59.95 58.01 32.69
CA PHE A 890 61.25 57.69 32.04
C PHE A 890 62.10 56.53 32.63
N SER A 891 62.88 55.71 31.89
CA SER A 891 63.17 55.50 30.46
C SER A 891 63.75 54.06 30.30
N THR A 892 64.10 53.47 29.15
CA THR A 892 64.28 53.88 27.74
C THR A 892 63.67 52.86 26.76
N SER A 893 63.46 53.25 25.50
CA SER A 893 63.28 52.33 24.35
C SER A 893 64.65 52.05 23.67
N PRO A 894 64.76 51.09 22.72
CA PRO A 894 64.53 51.50 21.33
C PRO A 894 63.74 50.54 20.44
N ARG A 895 63.25 51.12 19.35
CA ARG A 895 62.34 50.63 18.31
C ARG A 895 63.11 50.26 17.04
N ALA A 896 62.80 49.12 16.42
CA ALA A 896 62.87 48.77 14.98
C ALA A 896 62.99 47.23 14.81
N GLY A 897 62.53 46.56 13.75
CA GLY A 897 61.72 46.99 12.62
C GLY A 897 61.82 46.00 11.44
N ASN A 898 60.68 45.71 10.78
CA ASN A 898 60.50 45.28 9.38
C ASN A 898 61.32 44.13 8.71
N ARG A 899 60.56 43.39 7.87
CA ARG A 899 60.94 42.75 6.56
C ARG A 899 61.56 41.33 6.49
N SER A 900 60.66 40.37 6.22
CA SER A 900 60.57 39.55 4.98
C SER A 900 61.76 38.70 4.45
N ALA A 901 61.53 37.39 4.31
CA ALA A 901 61.86 36.54 3.15
C ALA A 901 61.16 35.15 3.29
N THR A 902 60.18 34.76 2.46
CA THR A 902 60.29 33.82 1.30
C THR A 902 61.03 32.49 1.60
N LYS A 903 60.62 31.29 1.14
CA LYS A 903 59.82 30.92 -0.05
C LYS A 903 59.43 29.42 -0.04
N LYS A 904 58.54 29.00 -0.96
CA LYS A 904 58.24 27.62 -1.47
C LYS A 904 57.07 26.83 -0.87
N SER A 905 55.92 26.99 -1.55
CA SER A 905 55.09 25.90 -2.12
C SER A 905 55.93 24.79 -2.80
N PRO A 906 55.43 23.57 -3.12
CA PRO A 906 54.04 23.35 -3.59
C PRO A 906 53.39 21.96 -3.38
N LYS A 907 52.15 21.82 -3.88
CA LYS A 907 51.46 20.57 -4.31
C LYS A 907 51.32 19.44 -3.26
N GLY A 908 50.14 18.88 -3.00
CA GLY A 908 48.82 19.07 -3.61
C GLY A 908 48.15 17.73 -3.90
N LYS A 909 46.86 17.81 -4.28
CA LYS A 909 46.00 16.70 -4.73
C LYS A 909 45.68 15.64 -3.67
N ILE A 910 44.54 14.96 -3.73
CA ILE A 910 43.17 15.19 -4.22
C ILE A 910 42.51 13.83 -3.95
N LYS A 911 41.29 13.86 -3.39
CA LYS A 911 40.14 12.95 -3.59
C LYS A 911 40.39 11.42 -3.65
N GLY A 912 39.50 10.61 -3.07
CA GLY A 912 38.29 10.94 -2.34
C GLY A 912 37.24 9.85 -2.46
N LYS A 913 36.04 10.17 -1.98
CA LYS A 913 34.74 9.67 -2.47
C LYS A 913 34.71 8.21 -2.98
N ARG A 914 34.21 7.31 -2.14
CA ARG A 914 32.75 7.30 -2.01
C ARG A 914 32.36 7.88 -0.66
#